data_AF-A0A9D3RP62-F1
#
_entry.id   AF-A0A9D3RP62-F1
#
_cell.length_a   1.000
_cell.length_b   1.000
_cell.length_c   1.000
_cell.angle_alpha   90.00
_cell.angle_beta   90.00
_cell.angle_gamma   90.00
#
_symmetry.space_group_name_H-M   'P 1'
#
loop_
_entity.id
_entity.type
_entity.pdbx_description
1 polymer ?
#
loop_
_entity_poly.entity_id
_entity_poly.type
_entity_poly.pdbx_seq_one_letter_code
_entity_poly.pdbx_strand_id
1 'polypeptide(L)'
;MEYFRCEDGNIDFMVACMQFINIVVHSVEDMNFRVHLQYEFTKLGLDDFLEKSRHTESDKLQVQIQAYLDNVFDVGGLLEDAETKNVALEKVEELEEHLSHLTEKLLDLENESVMKVADLEKMLLRKDKELIAVKETYESTSTQVQTLRRVIREKDAAFQRQRGIERRLQELEQQGSIRLSKRPDGDIAIEALGPGGGVPAPPGSPLAARGSRLWRPELSPTLRRRPEPRRRPASAPPPPPPLPSASGDFIPIPPPPPLAPPLPGMLPSVILSVGLSAIRIKKPIKTKFRLPVLNWTALKPNQINGTVFTEIDDERVLEELDLDKFEELFKTRAQGPVIDLSGPKTKVSQKAANKVTLLDANRSKNLAITLRKANKSSEEICRAIQTFDLKALPVDFVECLTRFLPTEAESKLLRGYERERRPLDQLAEEDRFMLLFSKIERLTQRMSIITFVGNFTDNVGMLTPQLNAIIAASASVKSSPKLKRVLEIILALGNYMNSSRRGSVYGFKLQSLDLLLDTKSTDRKMTLLHYIALIVKEKYSDLANFYNELHFVDKAAAVSLENVLLDVRELGKGMDLIRKECSLHDHPVLKGFLHSSDPQLDKVQKDAKTAEEAFNDVVNYFGESAKTTPPSVFFPVFVRFIRAYKEAVEDNEQKKKQEEAMREKLLAQEAKQQDPKVQAQKKRQQQQELILELRKRQAKDHRPVYEGKDGTIEDIITDLRSQPFLRADALIRNGWKRL
;
A
#
# COMPACT_ATOMS: atom_id res chain seq x y z
N MET A 1 -40.30 -6.83 65.11
CA MET A 1 -40.55 -5.40 64.88
C MET A 1 -41.60 -4.79 65.83
N GLU A 2 -42.36 -5.58 66.59
CA GLU A 2 -43.40 -5.03 67.50
C GLU A 2 -42.86 -4.10 68.60
N TYR A 3 -41.62 -4.31 69.07
CA TYR A 3 -41.00 -3.44 70.09
C TYR A 3 -40.52 -2.08 69.55
N PHE A 4 -40.35 -1.93 68.23
CA PHE A 4 -40.05 -0.64 67.59
C PHE A 4 -41.27 0.29 67.53
N ARG A 5 -42.46 -0.18 67.93
CA ARG A 5 -43.70 0.61 67.96
C ARG A 5 -43.99 1.27 69.32
N CYS A 6 -43.22 0.96 70.38
CA CYS A 6 -43.35 1.59 71.69
C CYS A 6 -42.34 2.72 71.81
N GLU A 7 -42.82 3.97 71.87
CA GLU A 7 -42.01 5.19 71.93
C GLU A 7 -41.17 5.37 73.22
N ASP A 8 -41.31 4.50 74.22
CA ASP A 8 -40.52 4.50 75.48
C ASP A 8 -39.36 3.48 75.48
N GLY A 9 -38.81 3.18 74.30
CA GLY A 9 -37.72 2.21 74.12
C GLY A 9 -36.32 2.82 74.27
N ASN A 10 -35.44 2.16 75.02
CA ASN A 10 -34.04 2.55 75.24
C ASN A 10 -33.30 2.82 73.89
N ILE A 11 -32.81 4.06 73.70
CA ILE A 11 -32.07 4.49 72.49
C ILE A 11 -30.88 3.57 72.19
N ASP A 12 -30.16 3.11 73.21
CA ASP A 12 -29.01 2.21 73.03
C ASP A 12 -29.43 0.86 72.44
N PHE A 13 -30.63 0.39 72.78
CA PHE A 13 -31.19 -0.84 72.19
C PHE A 13 -31.54 -0.65 70.72
N MET A 14 -32.14 0.49 70.35
CA MET A 14 -32.44 0.80 68.94
C MET A 14 -31.17 0.90 68.09
N VAL A 15 -30.12 1.53 68.63
CA VAL A 15 -28.80 1.59 67.99
C VAL A 15 -28.23 0.18 67.78
N ALA A 16 -28.30 -0.69 68.79
CA ALA A 16 -27.82 -2.08 68.69
C ALA A 16 -28.61 -2.90 67.66
N CYS A 17 -29.93 -2.74 67.60
CA CYS A 17 -30.75 -3.41 66.60
C CYS A 17 -30.46 -2.91 65.17
N MET A 18 -30.27 -1.61 64.98
CA MET A 18 -29.93 -1.07 63.66
C MET A 18 -28.52 -1.49 63.23
N GLN A 19 -27.56 -1.53 64.16
CA GLN A 19 -26.23 -2.11 63.92
C GLN A 19 -26.32 -3.57 63.50
N PHE A 20 -27.15 -4.37 64.17
CA PHE A 20 -27.35 -5.77 63.81
C PHE A 20 -27.93 -5.91 62.40
N ILE A 21 -28.94 -5.11 62.03
CA ILE A 21 -29.51 -5.12 60.67
C ILE A 21 -28.45 -4.74 59.64
N ASN A 22 -27.67 -3.69 59.89
CA ASN A 22 -26.57 -3.28 59.01
C ASN A 22 -25.53 -4.39 58.83
N ILE A 23 -25.17 -5.09 59.91
CA ILE A 23 -24.24 -6.22 59.82
C ILE A 23 -24.86 -7.33 58.97
N VAL A 24 -26.08 -7.75 59.28
CA VAL A 24 -26.75 -8.87 58.58
C VAL A 24 -26.95 -8.58 57.09
N VAL A 25 -27.34 -7.35 56.74
CA VAL A 25 -27.63 -6.98 55.36
C VAL A 25 -26.35 -6.68 54.59
N HIS A 26 -25.39 -5.95 55.18
CA HIS A 26 -24.19 -5.51 54.46
C HIS A 26 -23.02 -6.49 54.52
N SER A 27 -23.04 -7.50 55.41
CA SER A 27 -22.02 -8.55 55.40
C SER A 27 -22.22 -9.56 54.26
N VAL A 28 -23.35 -9.51 53.56
CA VAL A 28 -23.65 -10.41 52.45
C VAL A 28 -22.95 -9.93 51.18
N GLU A 29 -22.05 -10.76 50.66
CA GLU A 29 -21.33 -10.51 49.40
C GLU A 29 -22.21 -10.70 48.15
N ASP A 30 -23.19 -11.62 48.20
CA ASP A 30 -24.12 -11.84 47.09
C ASP A 30 -25.16 -10.71 47.01
N MET A 31 -25.09 -9.92 45.94
CA MET A 31 -25.96 -8.77 45.72
C MET A 31 -27.44 -9.15 45.64
N ASN A 32 -27.79 -10.29 45.04
CA ASN A 32 -29.18 -10.74 44.93
C ASN A 32 -29.73 -11.13 46.30
N PHE A 33 -28.92 -11.84 47.09
CA PHE A 33 -29.33 -12.22 48.44
C PHE A 33 -29.43 -10.98 49.36
N ARG A 34 -28.56 -9.99 49.20
CA ARG A 34 -28.62 -8.72 49.93
C ARG A 34 -29.88 -7.91 49.59
N VAL A 35 -30.22 -7.79 48.31
CA VAL A 35 -31.49 -7.17 47.85
C VAL A 35 -32.70 -7.91 48.44
N HIS A 36 -32.67 -9.25 48.45
CA HIS A 36 -33.73 -10.05 49.05
C HIS A 36 -33.88 -9.78 50.56
N LEU A 37 -32.77 -9.71 51.30
CA LEU A 37 -32.79 -9.38 52.72
C LEU A 37 -33.33 -7.96 52.98
N GLN A 38 -32.91 -6.97 52.19
CA GLN A 38 -33.44 -5.60 52.26
C GLN A 38 -34.96 -5.59 52.05
N TYR A 39 -35.44 -6.31 51.05
CA TYR A 39 -36.87 -6.45 50.77
C TYR A 39 -37.66 -7.13 51.90
N GLU A 40 -37.10 -8.17 52.53
CA GLU A 40 -37.73 -8.81 53.68
C GLU A 40 -37.79 -7.85 54.89
N PHE A 41 -36.75 -7.04 55.14
CA PHE A 41 -36.79 -6.01 56.18
C PHE A 41 -37.80 -4.90 55.88
N THR A 42 -37.91 -4.47 54.63
CA THR A 42 -38.96 -3.56 54.16
C THR A 42 -40.35 -4.12 54.47
N LYS A 43 -40.62 -5.40 54.15
CA LYS A 43 -41.90 -6.06 54.47
C LYS A 43 -42.21 -6.13 55.95
N LEU A 44 -41.18 -6.25 56.79
CA LEU A 44 -41.33 -6.24 58.24
C LEU A 44 -41.62 -4.83 58.81
N GLY A 45 -41.69 -3.81 57.95
CA GLY A 45 -41.98 -2.42 58.30
C GLY A 45 -40.75 -1.64 58.77
N LEU A 46 -39.54 -2.03 58.34
CA LEU A 46 -38.33 -1.28 58.65
C LEU A 46 -38.38 0.12 58.03
N ASP A 47 -38.89 0.26 56.82
CA ASP A 47 -38.92 1.55 56.12
C ASP A 47 -39.82 2.57 56.84
N ASP A 48 -41.00 2.14 57.30
CA ASP A 48 -41.89 2.96 58.13
C ASP A 48 -41.21 3.40 59.44
N PHE A 49 -40.34 2.55 60.00
CA PHE A 49 -39.56 2.87 61.20
C PHE A 49 -38.42 3.85 60.90
N LEU A 50 -37.68 3.66 59.80
CA LEU A 50 -36.61 4.55 59.38
C LEU A 50 -37.15 5.95 59.05
N GLU A 51 -38.33 6.04 58.44
CA GLU A 51 -38.98 7.31 58.13
C GLU A 51 -39.41 8.06 59.39
N LYS A 52 -40.02 7.37 60.36
CA LYS A 52 -40.40 7.97 61.65
C LYS A 52 -39.18 8.36 62.49
N SER A 53 -38.13 7.55 62.45
CA SER A 53 -36.90 7.74 63.24
C SER A 53 -35.91 8.72 62.61
N ARG A 54 -36.22 9.24 61.41
CA ARG A 54 -35.37 10.21 60.68
C ARG A 54 -35.12 11.51 61.43
N HIS A 55 -36.02 11.86 62.37
CA HIS A 55 -35.95 13.08 63.19
C HIS A 55 -35.55 12.80 64.65
N THR A 56 -34.88 11.67 64.92
CA THR A 56 -34.38 11.36 66.26
C THR A 56 -33.30 12.35 66.70
N GLU A 57 -33.25 12.70 67.98
CA GLU A 57 -32.19 13.55 68.58
C GLU A 57 -30.89 12.77 68.82
N SER A 58 -30.84 11.45 68.53
CA SER A 58 -29.66 10.61 68.75
C SER A 58 -28.75 10.52 67.53
N ASP A 59 -27.58 11.15 67.61
CA ASP A 59 -26.53 11.07 66.58
C ASP A 59 -26.10 9.63 66.26
N LYS A 60 -26.02 8.77 67.29
CA LYS A 60 -25.58 7.38 67.12
C LYS A 60 -26.57 6.56 66.29
N LEU A 61 -27.87 6.79 66.50
CA LEU A 61 -28.91 6.10 65.75
C LEU A 61 -28.99 6.63 64.32
N GLN A 62 -28.86 7.95 64.14
CA GLN A 62 -28.85 8.59 62.82
C GLN A 62 -27.72 8.07 61.93
N VAL A 63 -26.52 7.86 62.48
CA VAL A 63 -25.39 7.26 61.74
C VAL A 63 -25.73 5.86 61.24
N GLN A 64 -26.39 5.03 62.05
CA GLN A 64 -26.75 3.67 61.66
C GLN A 64 -27.87 3.64 60.62
N ILE A 65 -28.84 4.56 60.72
CA ILE A 65 -29.89 4.73 59.72
C ILE A 65 -29.29 5.17 58.38
N GLN A 66 -28.40 6.16 58.38
CA GLN A 66 -27.76 6.64 57.16
C GLN A 66 -26.89 5.56 56.51
N ALA A 67 -26.13 4.80 57.31
CA ALA A 67 -25.32 3.70 56.82
C ALA A 67 -26.14 2.61 56.11
N TYR A 68 -27.40 2.40 56.52
CA TYR A 68 -28.35 1.54 55.81
C TYR A 68 -28.77 2.16 54.49
N LEU A 69 -29.31 3.38 54.53
CA LEU A 69 -29.86 4.07 53.36
C LEU A 69 -28.82 4.27 52.23
N ASP A 70 -27.57 4.60 52.57
CA ASP A 70 -26.47 4.75 51.60
C ASP A 70 -26.13 3.44 50.88
N ASN A 71 -26.58 2.31 51.42
CA ASN A 71 -26.23 0.96 51.01
C ASN A 71 -27.45 0.15 50.52
N VAL A 72 -28.62 0.78 50.41
CA VAL A 72 -29.82 0.19 49.82
C VAL A 72 -29.68 0.18 48.30
N PHE A 73 -30.01 -0.96 47.68
CA PHE A 73 -30.05 -1.07 46.22
C PHE A 73 -31.37 -0.56 45.68
N ASP A 74 -31.32 0.49 44.84
CA ASP A 74 -32.45 0.92 44.02
C ASP A 74 -32.60 0.03 42.79
N VAL A 75 -33.24 -1.12 42.98
CA VAL A 75 -33.49 -2.10 41.91
C VAL A 75 -34.39 -1.51 40.82
N GLY A 76 -35.28 -0.58 41.16
CA GLY A 76 -36.16 0.10 40.21
C GLY A 76 -35.34 0.97 39.24
N GLY A 77 -34.51 1.86 39.79
CA GLY A 77 -33.61 2.71 38.99
C GLY A 77 -32.63 1.90 38.13
N LEU A 78 -32.07 0.81 38.68
CA LEU A 78 -31.17 -0.07 37.91
C LEU A 78 -31.86 -0.80 36.75
N LEU A 79 -33.14 -1.16 36.90
CA LEU A 79 -33.93 -1.76 35.81
C LEU A 79 -34.25 -0.74 34.71
N GLU A 80 -34.62 0.49 35.09
CA GLU A 80 -34.84 1.60 34.14
C GLU A 80 -33.56 1.96 33.37
N ASP A 81 -32.41 1.98 34.06
CA ASP A 81 -31.10 2.19 33.44
C ASP A 81 -30.72 1.05 32.48
N ALA A 82 -31.02 -0.20 32.85
CA ALA A 82 -30.76 -1.37 32.01
C ALA A 82 -31.65 -1.37 30.75
N GLU A 83 -32.92 -1.00 30.89
CA GLU A 83 -33.84 -0.86 29.77
C GLU A 83 -33.40 0.28 28.83
N THR A 84 -33.02 1.43 29.38
CA THR A 84 -32.49 2.57 28.62
C THR A 84 -31.21 2.19 27.86
N LYS A 85 -30.32 1.43 28.49
CA LYS A 85 -29.11 0.90 27.86
C LYS A 85 -29.44 -0.07 26.72
N ASN A 86 -30.42 -0.95 26.89
CA ASN A 86 -30.83 -1.87 25.83
C ASN A 86 -31.38 -1.12 24.62
N VAL A 87 -32.24 -0.11 24.82
CA VAL A 87 -32.75 0.74 23.74
C VAL A 87 -31.60 1.47 23.01
N ALA A 88 -30.60 1.95 23.74
CA ALA A 88 -29.43 2.58 23.14
C ALA A 88 -28.60 1.59 22.31
N LEU A 89 -28.45 0.34 22.77
CA LEU A 89 -27.74 -0.71 22.03
C LEU A 89 -28.47 -1.12 20.75
N GLU A 90 -29.79 -1.28 20.80
CA GLU A 90 -30.62 -1.49 19.60
C GLU A 90 -30.42 -0.35 18.60
N LYS A 91 -30.35 0.90 19.08
CA LYS A 91 -30.11 2.03 18.19
C LYS A 91 -28.71 2.03 17.55
N VAL A 92 -27.71 1.57 18.28
CA VAL A 92 -26.35 1.39 17.75
C VAL A 92 -26.35 0.31 16.67
N GLU A 93 -26.99 -0.83 16.91
CA GLU A 93 -27.10 -1.92 15.93
C GLU A 93 -27.81 -1.47 14.64
N GLU A 94 -28.92 -0.71 14.74
CA GLU A 94 -29.57 -0.10 13.59
C GLU A 94 -28.64 0.82 12.80
N LEU A 95 -27.87 1.67 13.51
CA LEU A 95 -26.91 2.58 12.87
C LEU A 95 -25.77 1.84 12.19
N GLU A 96 -25.28 0.75 12.77
CA GLU A 96 -24.26 -0.12 12.18
C GLU A 96 -24.77 -0.79 10.90
N GLU A 97 -26.01 -1.28 10.90
CA GLU A 97 -26.64 -1.86 9.71
C GLU A 97 -26.84 -0.80 8.61
N HIS A 98 -27.31 0.41 8.98
CA HIS A 98 -27.43 1.53 8.04
C HIS A 98 -26.08 1.95 7.45
N LEU A 99 -25.03 2.01 8.27
CA LEU A 99 -23.67 2.31 7.81
C LEU A 99 -23.15 1.23 6.87
N SER A 100 -23.40 -0.05 7.15
CA SER A 100 -23.05 -1.16 6.27
C SER A 100 -23.73 -1.01 4.90
N HIS A 101 -25.05 -0.78 4.87
CA HIS A 101 -25.80 -0.60 3.63
C HIS A 101 -25.35 0.63 2.83
N LEU A 102 -25.06 1.75 3.51
CA LEU A 102 -24.53 2.94 2.85
C LEU A 102 -23.13 2.69 2.28
N THR A 103 -22.30 1.91 2.97
CA THR A 103 -20.96 1.56 2.51
C THR A 103 -21.02 0.68 1.26
N GLU A 104 -21.92 -0.31 1.22
CA GLU A 104 -22.15 -1.15 0.03
C GLU A 104 -22.63 -0.32 -1.16
N LYS A 105 -23.64 0.54 -0.95
CA LYS A 105 -24.12 1.46 -2.00
C LYS A 105 -23.04 2.42 -2.49
N LEU A 106 -22.19 2.91 -1.60
CA LEU A 106 -21.08 3.79 -1.97
C LEU A 106 -20.08 3.02 -2.84
N LEU A 107 -19.76 1.78 -2.48
CA LEU A 107 -18.88 0.91 -3.28
C LEU A 107 -19.45 0.65 -4.68
N ASP A 108 -20.75 0.37 -4.79
CA ASP A 108 -21.43 0.17 -6.07
C ASP A 108 -21.39 1.44 -6.94
N LEU A 109 -21.71 2.60 -6.36
CA LEU A 109 -21.64 3.89 -7.05
C LEU A 109 -20.21 4.24 -7.46
N GLU A 110 -19.22 3.94 -6.62
CA GLU A 110 -17.82 4.10 -6.97
C GLU A 110 -17.45 3.21 -8.15
N ASN A 111 -17.84 1.93 -8.14
CA ASN A 111 -17.56 1.00 -9.24
C ASN A 111 -18.21 1.45 -10.55
N GLU A 112 -19.46 1.92 -10.49
CA GLU A 112 -20.15 2.47 -11.66
C GLU A 112 -19.46 3.74 -12.18
N SER A 113 -19.03 4.63 -11.27
CA SER A 113 -18.25 5.82 -11.61
C SER A 113 -16.90 5.45 -12.24
N VAL A 114 -16.19 4.45 -11.70
CA VAL A 114 -14.93 3.94 -12.26
C VAL A 114 -15.15 3.47 -13.69
N MET A 115 -16.21 2.69 -13.92
CA MET A 115 -16.52 2.18 -15.25
C MET A 115 -16.84 3.31 -16.23
N LYS A 116 -17.68 4.28 -15.83
CA LYS A 116 -18.01 5.45 -16.66
C LYS A 116 -16.78 6.29 -16.99
N VAL A 117 -15.91 6.57 -16.02
CA VAL A 117 -14.67 7.32 -16.24
C VAL A 117 -13.75 6.56 -17.19
N ALA A 118 -13.57 5.24 -16.99
CA ALA A 118 -12.75 4.42 -17.88
C ALA A 118 -13.29 4.40 -19.32
N ASP A 119 -14.61 4.35 -19.51
CA ASP A 119 -15.24 4.38 -20.84
C ASP A 119 -15.07 5.76 -21.51
N LEU A 120 -15.21 6.86 -20.76
CA LEU A 120 -14.93 8.21 -21.24
C LEU A 120 -13.46 8.40 -21.64
N GLU A 121 -12.52 7.93 -20.81
CA GLU A 121 -11.08 7.96 -21.08
C GLU A 121 -10.74 7.14 -22.34
N LYS A 122 -11.35 5.96 -22.52
CA LYS A 122 -11.20 5.16 -23.76
C LYS A 122 -11.69 5.92 -24.99
N MET A 123 -12.83 6.62 -24.91
CA MET A 123 -13.33 7.43 -26.01
C MET A 123 -12.41 8.61 -26.32
N LEU A 124 -11.91 9.29 -25.28
CA LEU A 124 -10.98 10.41 -25.42
C LEU A 124 -9.68 9.97 -26.08
N LEU A 125 -9.12 8.83 -25.65
CA LEU A 125 -7.91 8.25 -26.25
C LEU A 125 -8.10 7.91 -27.74
N ARG A 126 -9.28 7.40 -28.13
CA ARG A 126 -9.61 7.15 -29.55
C ARG A 126 -9.69 8.46 -30.34
N LYS A 127 -10.36 9.48 -29.78
CA LYS A 127 -10.49 10.80 -30.42
C LYS A 127 -9.15 11.50 -30.57
N ASP A 128 -8.25 11.37 -29.60
CA ASP A 128 -6.89 11.88 -29.69
C ASP A 128 -6.09 11.19 -30.79
N LYS A 129 -6.20 9.85 -30.93
CA LYS A 129 -5.56 9.11 -32.03
C LYS A 129 -6.08 9.57 -33.40
N GLU A 130 -7.40 9.75 -33.54
CA GLU A 130 -8.02 10.31 -34.75
C GLU A 130 -7.51 11.73 -35.04
N LEU A 131 -7.43 12.59 -34.02
CA LEU A 131 -6.96 13.96 -34.14
C LEU A 131 -5.49 14.03 -34.58
N ILE A 132 -4.63 13.16 -34.05
CA ILE A 132 -3.23 13.06 -34.47
C ILE A 132 -3.15 12.66 -35.94
N ALA A 133 -3.90 11.63 -36.36
CA ALA A 133 -3.92 11.20 -37.76
C ALA A 133 -4.41 12.32 -38.72
N VAL A 134 -5.43 13.08 -38.30
CA VAL A 134 -5.91 14.25 -39.07
C VAL A 134 -4.86 15.36 -39.13
N LYS A 135 -4.12 15.62 -38.04
CA LYS A 135 -3.03 16.60 -38.03
C LYS A 135 -1.90 16.20 -38.97
N GLU A 136 -1.45 14.95 -38.94
CA GLU A 136 -0.39 14.44 -39.83
C GLU A 136 -0.80 14.53 -41.31
N THR A 137 -2.03 14.15 -41.63
CA THR A 137 -2.55 14.26 -43.00
C THR A 137 -2.69 15.72 -43.45
N TYR A 138 -3.12 16.62 -42.56
CA TYR A 138 -3.16 18.06 -42.83
C TYR A 138 -1.76 18.64 -43.06
N GLU A 139 -0.77 18.32 -42.21
CA GLU A 139 0.62 18.76 -42.38
C GLU A 139 1.22 18.27 -43.70
N SER A 140 1.03 16.99 -44.03
CA SER A 140 1.46 16.40 -45.30
C SER A 140 0.83 17.13 -46.49
N THR A 141 -0.48 17.35 -46.47
CA THR A 141 -1.20 18.08 -47.52
C THR A 141 -0.72 19.53 -47.62
N SER A 142 -0.52 20.21 -46.49
CA SER A 142 -0.04 21.58 -46.42
C SER A 142 1.37 21.72 -47.03
N THR A 143 2.28 20.81 -46.71
CA THR A 143 3.63 20.81 -47.31
C THR A 143 3.59 20.55 -48.82
N GLN A 144 2.71 19.66 -49.29
CA GLN A 144 2.50 19.42 -50.71
C GLN A 144 1.97 20.68 -51.42
N VAL A 145 0.97 21.35 -50.84
CA VAL A 145 0.43 22.62 -51.36
C VAL A 145 1.50 23.72 -51.39
N GLN A 146 2.31 23.86 -50.33
CA GLN A 146 3.41 24.83 -50.30
C GLN A 146 4.45 24.54 -51.39
N THR A 147 4.78 23.27 -51.61
CA THR A 147 5.71 22.85 -52.66
C THR A 147 5.14 23.16 -54.05
N LEU A 148 3.87 22.83 -54.31
CA LEU A 148 3.20 23.16 -55.57
C LEU A 148 3.16 24.68 -55.82
N ARG A 149 2.83 25.47 -54.80
CA ARG A 149 2.87 26.95 -54.88
C ARG A 149 4.26 27.50 -55.18
N ARG A 150 5.34 26.85 -54.69
CA ARG A 150 6.71 27.23 -55.04
C ARG A 150 7.01 26.92 -56.51
N VAL A 151 6.67 25.71 -56.96
CA VAL A 151 6.89 25.28 -58.36
C VAL A 151 6.12 26.16 -59.34
N ILE A 152 4.87 26.53 -59.03
CA ILE A 152 4.09 27.46 -59.86
C ILE A 152 4.80 28.81 -59.98
N ARG A 153 5.24 29.40 -58.86
CA ARG A 153 5.99 30.67 -58.88
C ARG A 153 7.29 30.60 -59.68
N GLU A 154 8.03 29.51 -59.56
CA GLU A 154 9.26 29.30 -60.33
C GLU A 154 8.99 29.15 -61.83
N LYS A 155 7.91 28.45 -62.20
CA LYS A 155 7.45 28.34 -63.60
C LYS A 155 6.98 29.67 -64.16
N ASP A 156 6.22 30.46 -63.40
CA ASP A 156 5.78 31.80 -63.82
C ASP A 156 6.98 32.73 -64.05
N ALA A 157 7.98 32.69 -63.15
CA ALA A 157 9.21 33.45 -63.31
C ALA A 157 10.04 32.96 -64.51
N ALA A 158 10.08 31.65 -64.78
CA ALA A 158 10.72 31.11 -65.97
C ALA A 158 10.00 31.56 -67.26
N PHE A 159 8.67 31.54 -67.28
CA PHE A 159 7.86 32.00 -68.41
C PHE A 159 8.06 33.50 -68.68
N GLN A 160 8.11 34.33 -67.63
CA GLN A 160 8.43 35.75 -67.76
C GLN A 160 9.85 36.00 -68.31
N ARG A 161 10.84 35.21 -67.85
CA ARG A 161 12.22 35.28 -68.39
C ARG A 161 12.26 34.88 -69.86
N GLN A 162 11.60 33.80 -70.24
CA GLN A 162 11.52 33.35 -71.64
C GLN A 162 10.88 34.43 -72.52
N ARG A 163 9.74 34.99 -72.10
CA ARG A 163 9.09 36.11 -72.80
C ARG A 163 9.96 37.36 -72.88
N GLY A 164 10.81 37.60 -71.88
CA GLY A 164 11.80 38.69 -71.89
C GLY A 164 12.93 38.46 -72.89
N ILE A 165 13.43 37.22 -72.97
CA ILE A 165 14.46 36.82 -73.94
C ILE A 165 13.90 36.89 -75.37
N GLU A 166 12.69 36.39 -75.61
CA GLU A 166 12.03 36.47 -76.92
C GLU A 166 11.87 37.92 -77.40
N ARG A 167 11.47 38.84 -76.52
CA ARG A 167 11.41 40.28 -76.86
C ARG A 167 12.78 40.86 -77.22
N ARG A 168 13.82 40.57 -76.43
CA ARG A 168 15.19 41.02 -76.74
C ARG A 168 15.72 40.42 -78.05
N LEU A 169 15.35 39.18 -78.36
CA LEU A 169 15.73 38.53 -79.61
C LEU A 169 15.08 39.23 -80.81
N GLN A 170 13.79 39.58 -80.71
CA GLN A 170 13.08 40.37 -81.72
C GLN A 170 13.67 41.79 -81.86
N GLU A 171 14.08 42.44 -80.76
CA GLU A 171 14.75 43.74 -80.79
C GLU A 171 16.09 43.68 -81.51
N LEU A 172 16.91 42.66 -81.25
CA LEU A 172 18.22 42.49 -81.90
C LEU A 172 18.10 42.08 -83.39
N GLU A 173 17.03 41.37 -83.75
CA GLU A 173 16.69 41.07 -85.15
C GLU A 173 16.26 42.34 -85.91
N GLN A 174 15.42 43.18 -85.28
CA GLN A 174 15.02 44.49 -85.86
C GLN A 174 16.19 45.48 -85.97
N GLN A 175 17.17 45.40 -85.08
CA GLN A 175 18.39 46.23 -85.10
C GLN A 175 19.43 45.75 -86.12
N GLY A 176 19.17 44.66 -86.86
CA GLY A 176 20.05 44.18 -87.94
C GLY A 176 21.42 43.67 -87.48
N SER A 177 21.60 43.41 -86.18
CA SER A 177 22.89 43.01 -85.60
C SER A 177 23.15 41.50 -85.70
N ILE A 178 22.10 40.70 -85.92
CA ILE A 178 22.19 39.23 -86.05
C ILE A 178 21.13 38.68 -87.01
N ARG A 179 21.54 37.81 -87.94
CA ARG A 179 20.66 37.11 -88.89
C ARG A 179 20.49 35.65 -88.44
N LEU A 180 19.26 35.24 -88.15
CA LEU A 180 18.93 33.86 -87.80
C LEU A 180 18.76 33.05 -89.08
N SER A 181 19.70 32.14 -89.36
CA SER A 181 19.65 31.21 -90.48
C SER A 181 19.29 29.82 -89.98
N LYS A 182 18.14 29.29 -90.43
CA LYS A 182 17.67 27.94 -90.09
C LYS A 182 18.25 26.95 -91.11
N ARG A 183 19.15 26.07 -90.66
CA ARG A 183 19.67 24.97 -91.48
C ARG A 183 18.65 23.80 -91.50
N PRO A 184 18.65 22.94 -92.54
CA PRO A 184 17.65 21.88 -92.70
C PRO A 184 17.63 20.81 -91.59
N ASP A 185 18.62 20.76 -90.69
CA ASP A 185 18.63 19.90 -89.50
C ASP A 185 18.05 20.55 -88.22
N GLY A 186 17.44 21.74 -88.32
CA GLY A 186 16.70 22.35 -87.21
C GLY A 186 17.51 23.27 -86.28
N ASP A 187 18.85 23.30 -86.41
CA ASP A 187 19.71 24.24 -85.69
C ASP A 187 19.70 25.65 -86.31
N ILE A 188 19.58 26.66 -85.45
CA ILE A 188 19.57 28.08 -85.82
C ILE A 188 20.98 28.66 -85.57
N ALA A 189 21.66 29.11 -86.63
CA ALA A 189 22.96 29.77 -86.54
C ALA A 189 22.81 31.29 -86.55
N ILE A 190 23.58 31.98 -85.71
CA ILE A 190 23.59 33.43 -85.50
C ILE A 190 24.94 33.99 -86.00
N GLU A 191 24.94 34.81 -87.06
CA GLU A 191 26.15 35.49 -87.58
C GLU A 191 26.07 37.02 -87.35
N ALA A 192 27.14 37.59 -86.79
CA ALA A 192 27.33 39.03 -86.59
C ALA A 192 28.50 39.53 -87.47
N LEU A 193 28.28 40.60 -88.26
CA LEU A 193 29.26 41.20 -89.18
C LEU A 193 29.60 42.62 -88.72
N GLY A 194 30.89 42.96 -88.60
CA GLY A 194 31.35 44.33 -88.33
C GLY A 194 32.65 44.66 -89.08
N PRO A 195 32.86 45.90 -89.58
CA PRO A 195 34.14 46.35 -90.11
C PRO A 195 34.89 47.25 -89.12
N GLY A 196 36.22 47.08 -89.05
CA GLY A 196 37.12 47.83 -88.19
C GLY A 196 37.90 48.96 -88.87
N GLY A 197 38.63 49.74 -88.07
CA GLY A 197 39.70 50.64 -88.52
C GLY A 197 40.24 51.62 -87.46
N GLY A 198 41.51 51.43 -87.03
CA GLY A 198 42.49 52.53 -86.87
C GLY A 198 42.80 53.16 -85.48
N VAL A 199 43.70 52.54 -84.70
CA VAL A 199 44.89 53.01 -83.88
C VAL A 199 45.19 54.51 -83.59
N PRO A 200 46.17 54.91 -82.72
CA PRO A 200 46.81 54.36 -81.48
C PRO A 200 46.94 55.40 -80.31
N ALA A 201 47.39 55.10 -79.07
CA ALA A 201 48.79 55.22 -78.55
C ALA A 201 48.77 55.34 -76.96
N PRO A 202 49.90 55.39 -76.20
CA PRO A 202 50.43 54.27 -75.40
C PRO A 202 50.73 54.65 -73.89
N PRO A 203 51.80 54.18 -73.19
CA PRO A 203 51.87 52.95 -72.38
C PRO A 203 52.47 53.11 -70.94
N GLY A 204 52.50 52.00 -70.16
CA GLY A 204 53.48 51.73 -69.07
C GLY A 204 52.87 51.70 -67.65
N SER A 205 52.98 50.67 -66.81
CA SER A 205 53.88 49.50 -66.80
C SER A 205 53.30 48.29 -66.03
N PRO A 206 53.84 47.07 -66.25
CA PRO A 206 53.23 45.78 -65.92
C PRO A 206 54.14 44.83 -65.09
N LEU A 207 53.71 43.55 -65.02
CA LEU A 207 54.40 42.26 -64.73
C LEU A 207 53.90 41.57 -63.43
N ALA A 208 53.55 40.28 -63.35
CA ALA A 208 53.33 39.16 -64.28
C ALA A 208 52.67 38.04 -63.43
N ALA A 209 51.50 37.49 -63.76
CA ALA A 209 51.22 36.33 -64.65
C ALA A 209 51.59 34.92 -64.13
N ARG A 210 50.55 34.12 -63.81
CA ARG A 210 50.29 32.71 -64.22
C ARG A 210 49.08 32.21 -63.43
N GLY A 211 48.04 31.60 -63.99
CA GLY A 211 47.70 31.23 -65.34
C GLY A 211 46.32 30.57 -65.30
N SER A 212 45.54 30.76 -66.36
CA SER A 212 44.24 30.16 -66.57
C SER A 212 44.31 28.62 -66.67
N ARG A 213 43.30 27.93 -66.11
CA ARG A 213 42.59 26.86 -66.84
C ARG A 213 41.10 27.16 -66.81
N LEU A 214 40.50 26.95 -67.97
CA LEU A 214 39.15 27.30 -68.38
C LEU A 214 38.05 26.46 -67.70
N TRP A 215 36.87 27.12 -67.61
CA TRP A 215 35.50 26.57 -67.66
C TRP A 215 35.37 25.25 -68.45
N ARG A 216 34.48 24.31 -68.10
CA ARG A 216 33.01 24.46 -68.14
C ARG A 216 32.26 23.34 -67.38
N PRO A 217 30.94 23.54 -67.14
CA PRO A 217 30.01 22.62 -66.48
C PRO A 217 29.18 21.79 -67.48
N GLU A 218 28.63 20.66 -67.03
CA GLU A 218 27.36 20.05 -67.46
C GLU A 218 26.93 19.01 -66.41
N LEU A 219 25.79 19.22 -65.73
CA LEU A 219 24.44 18.68 -66.00
C LEU A 219 24.19 17.24 -65.50
N SER A 220 23.38 17.20 -64.43
CA SER A 220 22.30 16.22 -64.19
C SER A 220 22.69 14.77 -63.80
N PRO A 221 21.73 13.92 -63.39
CA PRO A 221 21.14 13.95 -62.05
C PRO A 221 21.12 12.56 -61.41
N THR A 222 21.35 12.41 -60.10
CA THR A 222 20.84 11.23 -59.36
C THR A 222 20.93 11.42 -57.84
N LEU A 223 19.77 11.26 -57.19
CA LEU A 223 19.59 10.58 -55.90
C LEU A 223 20.66 10.84 -54.82
N ARG A 224 20.51 11.93 -54.06
CA ARG A 224 21.21 12.08 -52.77
C ARG A 224 20.60 11.15 -51.73
N ARG A 225 21.13 9.93 -51.68
CA ARG A 225 21.03 9.02 -50.54
C ARG A 225 21.81 9.64 -49.37
N ARG A 226 21.15 9.74 -48.21
CA ARG A 226 21.77 10.06 -46.91
C ARG A 226 23.00 9.14 -46.67
N PRO A 227 24.07 9.62 -46.01
CA PRO A 227 25.15 8.75 -45.58
C PRO A 227 24.65 7.86 -44.44
N GLU A 228 24.59 6.55 -44.69
CA GLU A 228 24.49 5.54 -43.64
C GLU A 228 25.76 5.59 -42.76
N PRO A 229 25.62 5.34 -41.44
CA PRO A 229 26.76 5.22 -40.55
C PRO A 229 27.60 4.00 -40.94
N ARG A 230 28.93 4.16 -40.89
CA ARG A 230 29.89 3.06 -41.00
C ARG A 230 29.51 1.94 -40.03
N ARG A 231 29.07 0.80 -40.58
CA ARG A 231 28.98 -0.47 -39.83
C ARG A 231 30.39 -0.83 -39.38
N ARG A 232 30.60 -0.83 -38.06
CA ARG A 232 31.74 -1.53 -37.44
C ARG A 232 31.56 -3.03 -37.76
N PRO A 233 32.61 -3.78 -38.12
CA PRO A 233 32.50 -5.23 -38.17
C PRO A 233 32.16 -5.73 -36.76
N ALA A 234 31.11 -6.54 -36.67
CA ALA A 234 30.72 -7.23 -35.46
C ALA A 234 31.89 -8.14 -35.02
N SER A 235 32.41 -7.88 -33.83
CA SER A 235 33.22 -8.86 -33.09
C SER A 235 32.36 -10.09 -32.82
N ALA A 236 32.77 -11.23 -33.36
CA ALA A 236 32.19 -12.52 -33.02
C ALA A 236 32.29 -12.79 -31.50
N PRO A 237 31.32 -13.48 -30.89
CA PRO A 237 31.45 -13.93 -29.51
C PRO A 237 32.58 -14.96 -29.37
N PRO A 238 33.34 -14.96 -28.26
CA PRO A 238 34.40 -15.94 -28.04
C PRO A 238 33.81 -17.35 -27.87
N PRO A 239 34.52 -18.40 -28.33
CA PRO A 239 34.10 -19.79 -28.21
C PRO A 239 34.10 -20.27 -26.74
N PRO A 240 33.21 -21.23 -26.39
CA PRO A 240 33.17 -21.82 -25.05
C PRO A 240 34.43 -22.66 -24.76
N PRO A 241 34.88 -22.73 -23.49
CA PRO A 241 36.00 -23.56 -23.07
C PRO A 241 35.67 -25.07 -23.17
N PRO A 242 36.65 -25.92 -23.49
CA PRO A 242 36.44 -27.35 -23.72
C PRO A 242 36.22 -28.12 -22.41
N LEU A 243 35.26 -29.05 -22.42
CA LEU A 243 35.14 -30.09 -21.40
C LEU A 243 36.32 -31.09 -21.52
N PRO A 244 36.94 -31.51 -20.41
CA PRO A 244 37.85 -32.65 -20.43
C PRO A 244 37.04 -33.96 -20.45
N SER A 245 37.11 -34.67 -21.58
CA SER A 245 36.85 -36.11 -21.61
C SER A 245 38.19 -36.83 -21.42
N ALA A 246 38.35 -37.51 -20.29
CA ALA A 246 39.32 -38.58 -20.13
C ALA A 246 38.55 -39.87 -19.85
N SER A 247 38.52 -40.70 -20.88
CA SER A 247 38.25 -42.14 -20.85
C SER A 247 39.21 -42.87 -19.91
N GLY A 248 38.69 -43.83 -19.12
CA GLY A 248 39.52 -44.79 -18.41
C GLY A 248 38.76 -45.56 -17.32
N ASP A 249 38.45 -46.81 -17.64
CA ASP A 249 38.33 -47.96 -16.73
C ASP A 249 37.01 -48.22 -15.98
N PHE A 250 36.28 -49.18 -16.56
CA PHE A 250 35.37 -50.08 -15.85
C PHE A 250 36.11 -50.80 -14.72
N ILE A 251 35.75 -50.52 -13.47
CA ILE A 251 36.00 -51.41 -12.34
C ILE A 251 34.65 -51.65 -11.63
N PRO A 252 34.25 -52.92 -11.40
CA PRO A 252 32.97 -53.24 -10.77
C PRO A 252 33.00 -52.88 -9.27
N ILE A 253 31.92 -52.27 -8.80
CA ILE A 253 31.67 -51.96 -7.39
C ILE A 253 31.50 -53.29 -6.63
N PRO A 254 32.23 -53.56 -5.54
CA PRO A 254 31.99 -54.73 -4.70
C PRO A 254 30.76 -54.50 -3.80
N PRO A 255 29.99 -55.56 -3.47
CA PRO A 255 28.81 -55.45 -2.62
C PRO A 255 29.21 -55.11 -1.16
N PRO A 256 28.37 -54.37 -0.41
CA PRO A 256 28.64 -54.06 0.99
C PRO A 256 28.59 -55.32 1.86
N PRO A 257 29.52 -55.48 2.83
CA PRO A 257 29.53 -56.62 3.75
C PRO A 257 28.38 -56.53 4.78
N PRO A 258 27.92 -57.67 5.32
CA PRO A 258 26.79 -57.72 6.25
C PRO A 258 27.14 -57.10 7.61
N LEU A 259 26.22 -56.32 8.17
CA LEU A 259 26.30 -55.76 9.52
C LEU A 259 26.23 -56.88 10.58
N ALA A 260 27.26 -56.98 11.41
CA ALA A 260 27.25 -57.80 12.63
C ALA A 260 26.47 -57.09 13.77
N PRO A 261 25.84 -57.84 14.70
CA PRO A 261 25.01 -57.26 15.76
C PRO A 261 25.87 -56.70 16.90
N PRO A 262 25.44 -55.64 17.61
CA PRO A 262 26.20 -55.09 18.72
C PRO A 262 25.93 -55.87 20.02
N LEU A 263 27.00 -56.24 20.72
CA LEU A 263 26.97 -56.69 22.12
C LEU A 263 27.33 -55.52 23.07
N PRO A 264 26.79 -55.50 24.29
CA PRO A 264 26.70 -54.33 25.16
C PRO A 264 27.88 -54.20 26.14
N GLY A 265 28.32 -52.97 26.44
CA GLY A 265 29.05 -52.69 27.67
C GLY A 265 30.12 -51.59 27.61
N MET A 266 29.79 -50.45 28.25
CA MET A 266 30.64 -49.63 29.13
C MET A 266 31.66 -48.60 28.57
N LEU A 267 31.30 -47.34 28.88
CA LEU A 267 32.09 -46.15 29.33
C LEU A 267 32.96 -45.35 28.33
N PRO A 268 32.79 -44.00 28.25
CA PRO A 268 33.60 -43.14 27.41
C PRO A 268 34.75 -42.47 28.18
N SER A 269 35.94 -42.44 27.59
CA SER A 269 36.96 -41.44 27.93
C SER A 269 37.67 -40.93 26.67
N VAL A 270 37.55 -39.61 26.49
CA VAL A 270 38.47 -38.64 25.86
C VAL A 270 39.13 -39.01 24.53
N ILE A 271 38.69 -38.34 23.46
CA ILE A 271 39.56 -38.02 22.30
C ILE A 271 39.41 -36.53 22.00
N LEU A 272 40.54 -35.82 22.14
CA LEU A 272 40.75 -34.44 21.69
C LEU A 272 40.81 -34.42 20.15
N SER A 273 40.00 -33.58 19.51
CA SER A 273 40.26 -33.11 18.15
C SER A 273 39.76 -31.69 17.96
N VAL A 274 40.64 -30.89 17.37
CA VAL A 274 40.54 -29.45 17.11
C VAL A 274 39.67 -29.20 15.88
N GLY A 275 38.69 -28.30 16.01
CA GLY A 275 38.28 -27.38 14.94
C GLY A 275 37.47 -27.92 13.75
N LEU A 276 36.25 -28.42 13.97
CA LEU A 276 35.12 -28.32 13.04
C LEU A 276 33.82 -28.26 13.88
N SER A 277 33.02 -27.20 13.73
CA SER A 277 31.73 -27.06 14.42
C SER A 277 30.72 -28.06 13.86
N ALA A 278 30.82 -29.31 14.30
CA ALA A 278 29.85 -30.35 14.03
C ALA A 278 28.56 -30.05 14.82
N ILE A 279 27.45 -29.85 14.11
CA ILE A 279 26.11 -29.71 14.68
C ILE A 279 25.84 -30.97 15.52
N ARG A 280 25.79 -30.83 16.85
CA ARG A 280 25.48 -31.92 17.77
C ARG A 280 24.01 -32.33 17.56
N ILE A 281 23.78 -33.59 17.23
CA ILE A 281 22.42 -34.16 17.17
C ILE A 281 21.83 -34.06 18.59
N LYS A 282 20.84 -33.19 18.78
CA LYS A 282 20.17 -33.00 20.08
C LYS A 282 19.31 -34.22 20.41
N LYS A 283 19.30 -34.61 21.68
CA LYS A 283 18.47 -35.72 22.18
C LYS A 283 17.03 -35.23 22.36
N PRO A 284 16.01 -36.05 22.02
CA PRO A 284 14.62 -35.70 22.30
C PRO A 284 14.39 -35.49 23.80
N ILE A 285 13.70 -34.40 24.16
CA ILE A 285 13.29 -34.11 25.55
C ILE A 285 12.15 -35.06 25.92
N LYS A 286 12.22 -35.66 27.11
CA LYS A 286 11.14 -36.50 27.65
C LYS A 286 10.14 -35.61 28.39
N THR A 287 8.89 -35.59 27.95
CA THR A 287 7.80 -34.91 28.65
C THR A 287 7.03 -35.89 29.55
N LYS A 288 6.44 -35.39 30.64
CA LYS A 288 5.59 -36.14 31.57
C LYS A 288 4.19 -36.37 30.99
N PHE A 289 3.65 -35.39 30.26
CA PHE A 289 2.36 -35.50 29.58
C PHE A 289 2.49 -35.44 28.06
N ARG A 290 1.51 -36.02 27.34
CA ARG A 290 1.36 -35.78 25.90
C ARG A 290 0.87 -34.36 25.66
N LEU A 291 1.71 -33.55 25.02
CA LEU A 291 1.42 -32.18 24.60
C LEU A 291 0.87 -32.12 23.16
N PRO A 292 0.12 -31.07 22.78
CA PRO A 292 -0.24 -30.79 21.39
C PRO A 292 1.00 -30.74 20.50
N VAL A 293 0.89 -31.31 19.30
CA VAL A 293 1.96 -31.21 18.31
C VAL A 293 1.96 -29.81 17.71
N LEU A 294 3.08 -29.10 17.84
CA LEU A 294 3.31 -27.85 17.13
C LEU A 294 3.69 -28.17 15.68
N ASN A 295 2.81 -27.87 14.73
CA ASN A 295 2.99 -28.14 13.30
C ASN A 295 3.94 -27.13 12.62
N TRP A 296 5.14 -26.96 13.15
CA TRP A 296 6.16 -26.11 12.51
C TRP A 296 6.83 -26.81 11.32
N THR A 297 7.32 -26.03 10.35
CA THR A 297 8.13 -26.55 9.26
C THR A 297 9.60 -26.52 9.68
N ALA A 298 10.08 -27.61 10.25
CA ALA A 298 11.46 -27.68 10.76
C ALA A 298 12.51 -27.57 9.64
N LEU A 299 13.56 -26.77 9.87
CA LEU A 299 14.73 -26.73 9.00
C LEU A 299 15.52 -28.03 9.12
N LYS A 300 15.94 -28.60 7.99
CA LYS A 300 16.82 -29.78 8.00
C LYS A 300 18.18 -29.39 8.59
N PRO A 301 18.91 -30.28 9.28
CA PRO A 301 20.22 -29.96 9.87
C PRO A 301 21.21 -29.30 8.89
N ASN A 302 21.19 -29.71 7.62
CA ASN A 302 22.05 -29.16 6.57
C ASN A 302 21.71 -27.71 6.16
N GLN A 303 20.51 -27.23 6.51
CA GLN A 303 20.04 -25.86 6.25
C GLN A 303 20.29 -24.91 7.42
N ILE A 304 20.72 -25.44 8.59
CA ILE A 304 20.91 -24.65 9.81
C ILE A 304 22.20 -23.82 9.75
N ASN A 305 23.26 -24.35 9.12
CA ASN A 305 24.58 -23.73 9.15
C ASN A 305 24.56 -22.33 8.47
N GLY A 306 24.94 -21.29 9.21
CA GLY A 306 24.91 -19.89 8.74
C GLY A 306 23.57 -19.17 8.92
N THR A 307 22.63 -19.75 9.67
CA THR A 307 21.38 -19.09 10.06
C THR A 307 21.43 -18.62 11.51
N VAL A 308 20.49 -17.76 11.92
CA VAL A 308 20.38 -17.32 13.34
C VAL A 308 20.30 -18.50 14.32
N PHE A 309 19.82 -19.66 13.88
CA PHE A 309 19.71 -20.86 14.69
C PHE A 309 21.06 -21.54 15.01
N THR A 310 22.18 -21.08 14.44
CA THR A 310 23.52 -21.47 14.93
C THR A 310 23.97 -20.66 16.15
N GLU A 311 23.38 -19.49 16.37
CA GLU A 311 23.76 -18.56 17.45
C GLU A 311 22.83 -18.68 18.68
N ILE A 312 21.67 -19.31 18.52
CA ILE A 312 20.67 -19.48 19.58
C ILE A 312 20.85 -20.85 20.24
N ASP A 313 20.78 -20.87 21.58
CA ASP A 313 20.80 -22.09 22.39
C ASP A 313 19.53 -22.20 23.24
N ASP A 314 18.74 -23.25 23.02
CA ASP A 314 17.51 -23.54 23.74
C ASP A 314 17.76 -24.24 25.09
N GLU A 315 18.94 -24.84 25.31
CA GLU A 315 19.26 -25.54 26.57
C GLU A 315 19.22 -24.58 27.77
N ARG A 316 19.76 -23.36 27.59
CA ARG A 316 19.71 -22.31 28.62
C ARG A 316 18.28 -21.85 28.93
N VAL A 317 17.43 -21.74 27.91
CA VAL A 317 16.04 -21.30 28.08
C VAL A 317 15.21 -22.39 28.76
N LEU A 318 15.48 -23.66 28.47
CA LEU A 318 14.80 -24.79 29.11
C LEU A 318 15.09 -24.89 30.62
N GLU A 319 16.26 -24.44 31.09
CA GLU A 319 16.58 -24.36 32.52
C GLU A 319 15.86 -23.20 33.24
N GLU A 320 15.54 -22.11 32.53
CA GLU A 320 14.85 -20.93 33.08
C GLU A 320 13.32 -21.10 33.09
N LEU A 321 12.77 -22.02 32.29
CA LEU A 321 11.32 -22.23 32.16
C LEU A 321 10.77 -23.26 33.16
N ASP A 322 9.61 -22.94 33.76
CA ASP A 322 8.83 -23.90 34.56
C ASP A 322 8.08 -24.88 33.64
N LEU A 323 8.78 -25.94 33.23
CA LEU A 323 8.26 -26.98 32.34
C LEU A 323 7.13 -27.79 32.98
N ASP A 324 7.11 -27.96 34.31
CA ASP A 324 6.05 -28.68 35.01
C ASP A 324 4.72 -27.94 34.91
N LYS A 325 4.71 -26.62 35.14
CA LYS A 325 3.52 -25.78 34.95
C LYS A 325 3.09 -25.72 33.48
N PHE A 326 4.06 -25.63 32.57
CA PHE A 326 3.77 -25.62 31.13
C PHE A 326 3.11 -26.93 30.67
N GLU A 327 3.64 -28.07 31.08
CA GLU A 327 3.07 -29.37 30.74
C GLU A 327 1.67 -29.58 31.33
N GLU A 328 1.42 -29.09 32.54
CA GLU A 328 0.11 -29.19 33.18
C GLU A 328 -0.95 -28.33 32.47
N LEU A 329 -0.58 -27.14 31.99
CA LEU A 329 -1.46 -26.23 31.24
C LEU A 329 -1.77 -26.73 29.83
N PHE A 330 -0.78 -27.35 29.17
CA PHE A 330 -0.88 -27.75 27.77
C PHE A 330 -1.07 -29.25 27.56
N LYS A 331 -1.34 -30.06 28.59
CA LYS A 331 -1.59 -31.50 28.40
C LYS A 331 -2.84 -31.77 27.54
N THR A 332 -2.73 -32.75 26.63
CA THR A 332 -3.88 -33.22 25.85
C THR A 332 -4.81 -34.11 26.69
N ARG A 333 -6.10 -34.11 26.34
CA ARG A 333 -7.10 -35.01 26.97
C ARG A 333 -6.86 -36.50 26.69
N ALA A 334 -6.04 -36.81 25.69
CA ALA A 334 -5.67 -38.17 25.30
C ALA A 334 -4.28 -38.52 25.86
N GLN A 335 -4.17 -38.63 27.19
CA GLN A 335 -3.03 -39.31 27.79
C GLN A 335 -3.17 -40.80 27.44
N GLY A 336 -2.13 -41.37 26.81
CA GLY A 336 -2.13 -42.80 26.48
C GLY A 336 -2.30 -43.66 27.75
N PRO A 337 -2.70 -44.93 27.62
CA PRO A 337 -2.82 -45.80 28.78
C PRO A 337 -1.46 -45.88 29.49
N VAL A 338 -1.48 -45.72 30.81
CA VAL A 338 -0.37 -46.09 31.69
C VAL A 338 -0.05 -47.55 31.37
N ILE A 339 1.22 -47.85 31.08
CA ILE A 339 1.68 -49.20 30.81
C ILE A 339 1.46 -50.00 32.09
N ASP A 340 0.40 -50.81 32.11
CA ASP A 340 0.19 -51.83 33.11
C ASP A 340 0.03 -53.19 32.42
N LEU A 341 0.89 -54.12 32.84
CA LEU A 341 1.01 -55.47 32.33
C LEU A 341 -0.09 -56.32 32.99
N SER A 342 -1.24 -56.52 32.34
CA SER A 342 -2.02 -57.77 32.41
C SER A 342 -3.39 -57.68 31.73
N GLY A 343 -3.75 -58.76 31.02
CA GLY A 343 -5.13 -59.09 30.69
C GLY A 343 -5.48 -59.05 29.19
N PRO A 344 -5.63 -60.20 28.51
CA PRO A 344 -6.12 -60.23 27.15
C PRO A 344 -7.65 -60.07 27.19
N LYS A 345 -8.16 -58.94 26.72
CA LYS A 345 -9.58 -58.82 26.38
C LYS A 345 -9.75 -58.87 24.87
N THR A 346 -10.15 -60.05 24.42
CA THR A 346 -10.76 -60.31 23.12
C THR A 346 -11.82 -59.27 22.78
N LYS A 347 -11.58 -58.48 21.74
CA LYS A 347 -12.63 -57.74 21.03
C LYS A 347 -13.00 -58.51 19.78
N VAL A 348 -14.24 -59.00 19.77
CA VAL A 348 -14.92 -59.54 18.61
C VAL A 348 -15.07 -58.42 17.58
N SER A 349 -14.39 -58.57 16.45
CA SER A 349 -14.59 -57.76 15.26
C SER A 349 -15.91 -58.22 14.60
N GLN A 350 -16.89 -57.32 14.54
CA GLN A 350 -18.02 -57.50 13.64
C GLN A 350 -17.49 -57.43 12.20
N LYS A 351 -17.54 -58.58 11.51
CA LYS A 351 -17.25 -58.73 10.09
C LYS A 351 -18.15 -57.79 9.28
N ALA A 352 -17.62 -56.65 8.87
CA ALA A 352 -18.08 -56.01 7.65
C ALA A 352 -17.66 -56.94 6.48
N ALA A 353 -18.54 -57.16 5.51
CA ALA A 353 -18.23 -57.99 4.35
C ALA A 353 -16.89 -57.54 3.73
N ASN A 354 -15.99 -58.49 3.46
CA ASN A 354 -14.69 -58.24 2.83
C ASN A 354 -14.92 -57.72 1.41
N LYS A 355 -15.16 -56.41 1.26
CA LYS A 355 -15.15 -55.73 -0.03
C LYS A 355 -13.70 -55.68 -0.53
N VAL A 356 -13.51 -55.97 -1.81
CA VAL A 356 -12.20 -55.93 -2.46
C VAL A 356 -11.83 -54.48 -2.72
N THR A 357 -10.68 -54.04 -2.21
CA THR A 357 -10.13 -52.70 -2.44
C THR A 357 -8.90 -52.81 -3.34
N LEU A 358 -8.87 -52.07 -4.45
CA LEU A 358 -7.77 -52.09 -5.43
C LEU A 358 -6.90 -50.83 -5.31
N LEU A 359 -7.48 -49.73 -4.86
CA LEU A 359 -6.76 -48.49 -4.53
C LEU A 359 -5.97 -48.63 -3.23
N ASP A 360 -4.92 -47.82 -3.10
CA ASP A 360 -4.20 -47.66 -1.83
C ASP A 360 -5.15 -47.16 -0.72
N ALA A 361 -4.94 -47.63 0.51
CA ALA A 361 -5.81 -47.34 1.65
C ALA A 361 -5.93 -45.84 1.94
N ASN A 362 -4.85 -45.06 1.81
CA ASN A 362 -4.89 -43.62 2.03
C ASN A 362 -5.62 -42.91 0.89
N ARG A 363 -5.38 -43.35 -0.35
CA ARG A 363 -6.05 -42.80 -1.53
C ARG A 363 -7.55 -43.06 -1.52
N SER A 364 -7.96 -44.29 -1.19
CA SER A 364 -9.37 -44.68 -1.01
C SER A 364 -10.03 -43.87 0.10
N LYS A 365 -9.41 -43.77 1.29
CA LYS A 365 -9.94 -42.97 2.41
C LYS A 365 -10.12 -41.49 2.05
N ASN A 366 -9.13 -40.89 1.40
CA ASN A 366 -9.21 -39.47 1.02
C ASN A 366 -10.30 -39.24 -0.03
N LEU A 367 -10.43 -40.15 -1.00
CA LEU A 367 -11.51 -40.12 -1.98
C LEU A 367 -12.89 -40.26 -1.33
N ALA A 368 -13.05 -41.19 -0.37
CA ALA A 368 -14.29 -41.37 0.37
C ALA A 368 -14.72 -40.08 1.12
N ILE A 369 -13.75 -39.37 1.71
CA ILE A 369 -14.02 -38.08 2.38
C ILE A 369 -14.50 -37.04 1.36
N THR A 370 -13.84 -36.93 0.20
CA THR A 370 -14.24 -36.00 -0.86
C THR A 370 -15.62 -36.33 -1.41
N LEU A 371 -15.92 -37.61 -1.66
CA LEU A 371 -17.23 -38.06 -2.17
C LEU A 371 -18.36 -37.81 -1.17
N ARG A 372 -18.12 -37.96 0.14
CA ARG A 372 -19.10 -37.61 1.18
C ARG A 372 -19.49 -36.13 1.14
N LYS A 373 -18.57 -35.23 0.78
CA LYS A 373 -18.85 -33.79 0.63
C LYS A 373 -19.78 -33.49 -0.56
N ALA A 374 -19.83 -34.36 -1.57
CA ALA A 374 -20.65 -34.18 -2.76
C ALA A 374 -22.15 -34.42 -2.52
N ASN A 375 -22.48 -35.28 -1.54
CA ASN A 375 -23.84 -35.77 -1.28
C ASN A 375 -24.58 -36.28 -2.55
N LYS A 376 -23.85 -36.92 -3.47
CA LYS A 376 -24.35 -37.44 -4.75
C LYS A 376 -23.81 -38.84 -5.00
N SER A 377 -24.56 -39.64 -5.76
CA SER A 377 -24.11 -40.97 -6.17
C SER A 377 -22.95 -40.89 -7.17
N SER A 378 -22.14 -41.94 -7.21
CA SER A 378 -21.02 -42.06 -8.14
C SER A 378 -21.44 -41.89 -9.60
N GLU A 379 -22.60 -42.43 -9.96
CA GLU A 379 -23.15 -42.35 -11.30
C GLU A 379 -23.67 -40.94 -11.63
N GLU A 380 -24.28 -40.23 -10.68
CA GLU A 380 -24.71 -38.84 -10.88
C GLU A 380 -23.51 -37.91 -11.11
N ILE A 381 -22.44 -38.08 -10.34
CA ILE A 381 -21.20 -37.31 -10.51
C ILE A 381 -20.62 -37.56 -11.91
N CYS A 382 -20.50 -38.83 -12.33
CA CYS A 382 -19.98 -39.17 -13.65
C CYS A 382 -20.86 -38.63 -14.79
N ARG A 383 -22.19 -38.73 -14.66
CA ARG A 383 -23.13 -38.16 -15.65
C ARG A 383 -23.00 -36.65 -15.74
N ALA A 384 -22.96 -35.95 -14.60
CA ALA A 384 -22.83 -34.50 -14.57
C ALA A 384 -21.53 -34.01 -15.24
N ILE A 385 -20.43 -34.76 -15.11
CA ILE A 385 -19.16 -34.46 -15.82
C ILE A 385 -19.31 -34.69 -17.33
N GLN A 386 -20.00 -35.75 -17.74
CA GLN A 386 -20.22 -36.05 -19.16
C GLN A 386 -21.12 -35.01 -19.85
N THR A 387 -22.10 -34.46 -19.12
CA THR A 387 -23.06 -33.47 -19.64
C THR A 387 -22.68 -32.01 -19.37
N PHE A 388 -21.54 -31.74 -18.72
CA PHE A 388 -21.12 -30.41 -18.29
C PHE A 388 -22.18 -29.69 -17.43
N ASP A 389 -22.80 -30.40 -16.48
CA ASP A 389 -23.81 -29.83 -15.58
C ASP A 389 -23.16 -29.06 -14.42
N LEU A 390 -23.00 -27.75 -14.63
CA LEU A 390 -22.42 -26.80 -13.68
C LEU A 390 -23.29 -26.59 -12.43
N LYS A 391 -24.60 -26.83 -12.52
CA LYS A 391 -25.51 -26.70 -11.36
C LYS A 391 -25.41 -27.93 -10.46
N ALA A 392 -25.15 -29.08 -11.05
CA ALA A 392 -24.96 -30.31 -10.31
C ALA A 392 -23.56 -30.41 -9.65
N LEU A 393 -22.54 -29.74 -10.16
CA LEU A 393 -21.18 -29.88 -9.64
C LEU A 393 -20.61 -28.52 -9.22
N PRO A 394 -20.54 -28.23 -7.92
CA PRO A 394 -19.86 -27.03 -7.41
C PRO A 394 -18.38 -27.02 -7.83
N VAL A 395 -17.84 -25.86 -8.18
CA VAL A 395 -16.46 -25.74 -8.69
C VAL A 395 -15.44 -26.23 -7.67
N ASP A 396 -15.57 -25.85 -6.40
CA ASP A 396 -14.72 -26.32 -5.29
C ASP A 396 -14.66 -27.85 -5.20
N PHE A 397 -15.79 -28.51 -5.47
CA PHE A 397 -15.86 -29.96 -5.47
C PHE A 397 -15.12 -30.56 -6.66
N VAL A 398 -15.28 -29.98 -7.86
CA VAL A 398 -14.58 -30.40 -9.08
C VAL A 398 -13.06 -30.20 -8.94
N GLU A 399 -12.62 -29.09 -8.34
CA GLU A 399 -11.20 -28.84 -8.05
C GLU A 399 -10.62 -29.87 -7.07
N CYS A 400 -11.35 -30.20 -6.01
CA CYS A 400 -10.97 -31.27 -5.09
C CYS A 400 -10.88 -32.61 -5.82
N LEU A 401 -11.87 -32.91 -6.67
CA LEU A 401 -11.95 -34.16 -7.41
C LEU A 401 -10.86 -34.30 -8.49
N THR A 402 -10.36 -33.18 -9.03
CA THR A 402 -9.25 -33.15 -9.99
C THR A 402 -7.95 -33.73 -9.40
N ARG A 403 -7.77 -33.70 -8.07
CA ARG A 403 -6.63 -34.34 -7.38
C ARG A 403 -6.72 -35.88 -7.38
N PHE A 404 -7.90 -36.42 -7.67
CA PHE A 404 -8.19 -37.86 -7.72
C PHE A 404 -8.35 -38.38 -9.15
N LEU A 405 -7.85 -37.66 -10.16
CA LEU A 405 -7.81 -38.18 -11.51
C LEU A 405 -7.12 -39.58 -11.51
N PRO A 406 -7.71 -40.60 -12.15
CA PRO A 406 -7.16 -41.94 -12.17
C PRO A 406 -5.79 -41.95 -12.84
N THR A 407 -4.81 -42.54 -12.17
CA THR A 407 -3.50 -42.74 -12.82
C THR A 407 -3.61 -43.84 -13.88
N GLU A 408 -2.66 -43.89 -14.82
CA GLU A 408 -2.65 -44.94 -15.84
C GLU A 408 -2.52 -46.35 -15.22
N ALA A 409 -1.77 -46.48 -14.12
CA ALA A 409 -1.62 -47.73 -13.39
C ALA A 409 -2.94 -48.19 -12.75
N GLU A 410 -3.63 -47.28 -12.06
CA GLU A 410 -4.96 -47.54 -11.47
C GLU A 410 -5.99 -47.88 -12.54
N SER A 411 -6.00 -47.14 -13.65
CA SER A 411 -6.90 -47.38 -14.77
C SER A 411 -6.65 -48.75 -15.42
N LYS A 412 -5.41 -49.23 -15.45
CA LYS A 412 -5.07 -50.59 -15.93
C LYS A 412 -5.55 -51.65 -14.94
N LEU A 413 -5.33 -51.46 -13.64
CA LEU A 413 -5.74 -52.38 -12.58
C LEU A 413 -7.27 -52.55 -12.54
N LEU A 414 -8.01 -51.44 -12.55
CA LEU A 414 -9.47 -51.41 -12.53
C LEU A 414 -10.08 -52.05 -13.79
N ARG A 415 -9.53 -51.76 -14.97
CA ARG A 415 -9.96 -52.40 -16.23
C ARG A 415 -9.59 -53.88 -16.31
N GLY A 416 -8.47 -54.29 -15.70
CA GLY A 416 -8.10 -55.70 -15.58
C GLY A 416 -9.12 -56.47 -14.75
N TYR A 417 -9.49 -55.93 -13.59
CA TYR A 417 -10.51 -56.51 -12.71
C TYR A 417 -11.87 -56.67 -13.40
N GLU A 418 -12.30 -55.66 -14.17
CA GLU A 418 -13.53 -55.74 -14.98
C GLU A 418 -13.44 -56.79 -16.10
N ARG A 419 -12.31 -56.84 -16.80
CA ARG A 419 -12.08 -57.79 -17.92
C ARG A 419 -12.09 -59.24 -17.45
N GLU A 420 -11.61 -59.50 -16.25
CA GLU A 420 -11.63 -60.82 -15.60
C GLU A 420 -13.04 -61.25 -15.15
N ARG A 421 -14.09 -60.46 -15.43
CA ARG A 421 -15.49 -60.70 -15.06
C ARG A 421 -15.69 -60.96 -13.57
N ARG A 422 -14.84 -60.33 -12.74
CA ARG A 422 -14.98 -60.42 -11.29
C ARG A 422 -16.22 -59.64 -10.83
N PRO A 423 -16.88 -60.05 -9.73
CA PRO A 423 -18.09 -59.39 -9.25
C PRO A 423 -17.80 -57.93 -8.88
N LEU A 424 -18.45 -56.98 -9.57
CA LEU A 424 -18.28 -55.53 -9.37
C LEU A 424 -19.01 -55.01 -8.13
N ASP A 425 -20.00 -55.78 -7.65
CA ASP A 425 -20.73 -55.59 -6.39
C ASP A 425 -19.87 -55.86 -5.15
N GLN A 426 -18.76 -56.59 -5.31
CA GLN A 426 -17.80 -56.86 -4.24
C GLN A 426 -16.71 -55.79 -4.11
N LEU A 427 -16.60 -54.85 -5.05
CA LEU A 427 -15.65 -53.75 -4.93
C LEU A 427 -16.08 -52.76 -3.84
N ALA A 428 -15.10 -52.11 -3.21
CA ALA A 428 -15.39 -50.95 -2.37
C ALA A 428 -16.05 -49.83 -3.21
N GLU A 429 -16.83 -48.97 -2.57
CA GLU A 429 -17.59 -47.92 -3.25
C GLU A 429 -16.67 -46.94 -3.97
N GLU A 430 -15.49 -46.70 -3.40
CA GLU A 430 -14.42 -45.85 -3.93
C GLU A 430 -13.78 -46.44 -5.18
N ASP A 431 -13.52 -47.75 -5.21
CA ASP A 431 -12.98 -48.45 -6.38
C ASP A 431 -14.01 -48.50 -7.52
N ARG A 432 -15.29 -48.70 -7.18
CA ARG A 432 -16.39 -48.64 -8.14
C ARG A 432 -16.53 -47.23 -8.73
N PHE A 433 -16.42 -46.19 -7.90
CA PHE A 433 -16.37 -44.81 -8.38
C PHE A 433 -15.20 -44.60 -9.34
N MET A 434 -13.98 -44.99 -8.96
CA MET A 434 -12.79 -44.81 -9.80
C MET A 434 -12.87 -45.57 -11.12
N LEU A 435 -13.49 -46.75 -11.13
CA LEU A 435 -13.76 -47.49 -12.36
C LEU A 435 -14.68 -46.68 -13.30
N LEU A 436 -15.82 -46.18 -12.79
CA LEU A 436 -16.74 -45.35 -13.57
C LEU A 436 -16.08 -44.04 -14.03
N PHE A 437 -15.31 -43.42 -13.15
CA PHE A 437 -14.59 -42.18 -13.40
C PHE A 437 -13.54 -42.36 -14.50
N SER A 438 -12.79 -43.46 -14.50
CA SER A 438 -11.79 -43.80 -15.53
C SER A 438 -12.38 -44.12 -16.91
N LYS A 439 -13.68 -44.43 -16.99
CA LYS A 439 -14.40 -44.68 -18.25
C LYS A 439 -14.83 -43.39 -18.95
N ILE A 440 -14.77 -42.25 -18.28
CA ILE A 440 -15.12 -40.96 -18.87
C ILE A 440 -14.07 -40.58 -19.91
N GLU A 441 -14.51 -40.38 -21.15
CA GLU A 441 -13.64 -39.97 -22.23
C GLU A 441 -13.12 -38.55 -22.00
N ARG A 442 -11.80 -38.34 -22.19
CA ARG A 442 -11.14 -37.03 -22.04
C ARG A 442 -11.42 -36.37 -20.68
N LEU A 443 -11.47 -37.20 -19.63
CA LEU A 443 -11.80 -36.80 -18.26
C LEU A 443 -11.02 -35.56 -17.80
N THR A 444 -9.70 -35.54 -17.97
CA THR A 444 -8.86 -34.41 -17.56
C THR A 444 -9.31 -33.10 -18.19
N GLN A 445 -9.58 -33.10 -19.50
CA GLN A 445 -10.03 -31.90 -20.20
C GLN A 445 -11.44 -31.50 -19.79
N ARG A 446 -12.36 -32.46 -19.62
CA ARG A 446 -13.73 -32.18 -19.14
C ARG A 446 -13.70 -31.54 -17.75
N MET A 447 -12.88 -32.04 -16.84
CA MET A 447 -12.69 -31.47 -15.49
C MET A 447 -12.14 -30.05 -15.57
N SER A 448 -11.07 -29.82 -16.35
CA SER A 448 -10.52 -28.48 -16.55
C SER A 448 -11.52 -27.50 -17.14
N ILE A 449 -12.35 -27.93 -18.09
CA ILE A 449 -13.41 -27.10 -18.69
C ILE A 449 -14.49 -26.76 -17.67
N ILE A 450 -14.96 -27.73 -16.88
CA ILE A 450 -16.00 -27.47 -15.86
C ILE A 450 -15.49 -26.44 -14.83
N THR A 451 -14.27 -26.63 -14.32
CA THR A 451 -13.65 -25.66 -13.40
C THR A 451 -13.51 -24.29 -14.05
N PHE A 452 -13.03 -24.23 -15.30
CA PHE A 452 -12.86 -22.97 -16.02
C PHE A 452 -14.18 -22.22 -16.22
N VAL A 453 -15.22 -22.91 -16.70
CA VAL A 453 -16.52 -22.32 -16.99
C VAL A 453 -17.15 -21.78 -15.72
N GLY A 454 -17.04 -22.51 -14.60
CA GLY A 454 -17.56 -22.07 -13.31
C GLY A 454 -16.84 -20.84 -12.75
N ASN A 455 -15.53 -20.72 -12.95
CA ASN A 455 -14.73 -19.59 -12.44
C ASN A 455 -14.67 -18.39 -13.42
N PHE A 456 -15.16 -18.52 -14.66
CA PHE A 456 -14.96 -17.51 -15.70
C PHE A 456 -15.55 -16.14 -15.33
N THR A 457 -16.81 -16.12 -14.87
CA THR A 457 -17.51 -14.88 -14.52
C THR A 457 -16.82 -14.15 -13.38
N ASP A 458 -16.41 -14.86 -12.33
CA ASP A 458 -15.72 -14.29 -11.17
C ASP A 458 -14.33 -13.78 -11.55
N ASN A 459 -13.59 -14.53 -12.36
CA ASN A 459 -12.29 -14.09 -12.88
C ASN A 459 -12.42 -12.82 -13.72
N VAL A 460 -13.39 -12.75 -14.62
CA VAL A 460 -13.67 -11.53 -15.42
C VAL A 460 -14.09 -10.38 -14.51
N GLY A 461 -14.93 -10.63 -13.50
CA GLY A 461 -15.37 -9.66 -12.51
C GLY A 461 -14.24 -9.08 -11.66
N MET A 462 -13.22 -9.89 -11.35
CA MET A 462 -12.04 -9.47 -10.59
C MET A 462 -10.98 -8.75 -11.46
N LEU A 463 -10.78 -9.18 -12.71
CA LEU A 463 -9.76 -8.62 -13.61
C LEU A 463 -10.20 -7.28 -14.23
N THR A 464 -11.48 -7.16 -14.60
CA THR A 464 -12.03 -5.95 -15.24
C THR A 464 -11.78 -4.65 -14.44
N PRO A 465 -12.08 -4.56 -13.13
CA PRO A 465 -11.87 -3.33 -12.37
C PRO A 465 -10.38 -2.99 -12.24
N GLN A 466 -9.50 -3.98 -12.13
CA GLN A 466 -8.06 -3.77 -12.08
C GLN A 466 -7.53 -3.17 -13.40
N LEU A 467 -7.97 -3.72 -14.53
CA LEU A 467 -7.64 -3.18 -15.86
C LEU A 467 -8.16 -1.75 -16.04
N ASN A 468 -9.43 -1.50 -15.66
CA ASN A 468 -10.03 -0.16 -15.75
C ASN A 468 -9.32 0.86 -14.86
N ALA A 469 -8.92 0.47 -13.64
CA ALA A 469 -8.16 1.35 -12.75
C ALA A 469 -6.81 1.75 -13.37
N ILE A 470 -6.07 0.79 -13.96
CA ILE A 470 -4.81 1.08 -14.66
C ILE A 470 -5.03 2.00 -15.85
N ILE A 471 -6.06 1.74 -16.68
CA ILE A 471 -6.38 2.58 -17.85
C ILE A 471 -6.70 4.00 -17.41
N ALA A 472 -7.65 4.16 -16.48
CA ALA A 472 -8.11 5.47 -16.03
C ALA A 472 -7.00 6.25 -15.30
N ALA A 473 -6.24 5.61 -14.42
CA ALA A 473 -5.12 6.26 -13.74
C ALA A 473 -4.00 6.66 -14.71
N SER A 474 -3.63 5.78 -15.64
CA SER A 474 -2.57 6.08 -16.62
C SER A 474 -2.98 7.22 -17.55
N ALA A 475 -4.22 7.20 -18.06
CA ALA A 475 -4.73 8.20 -18.97
C ALA A 475 -4.89 9.55 -18.28
N SER A 476 -5.51 9.59 -17.11
CA SER A 476 -5.76 10.82 -16.35
C SER A 476 -4.47 11.51 -15.89
N VAL A 477 -3.48 10.75 -15.41
CA VAL A 477 -2.15 11.29 -15.04
C VAL A 477 -1.40 11.84 -16.26
N LYS A 478 -1.48 11.16 -17.41
CA LYS A 478 -0.81 11.60 -18.65
C LYS A 478 -1.49 12.83 -19.28
N SER A 479 -2.82 12.91 -19.20
CA SER A 479 -3.61 13.95 -19.86
C SER A 479 -3.75 15.22 -19.03
N SER A 480 -3.68 15.15 -17.68
CA SER A 480 -3.89 16.30 -16.78
C SER A 480 -2.99 17.51 -17.12
N PRO A 481 -3.56 18.64 -17.59
CA PRO A 481 -2.79 19.86 -17.81
C PRO A 481 -2.39 20.52 -16.49
N LYS A 482 -3.21 20.39 -15.43
CA LYS A 482 -2.92 21.01 -14.13
C LYS A 482 -1.71 20.36 -13.47
N LEU A 483 -1.59 19.03 -13.52
CA LEU A 483 -0.41 18.32 -13.02
C LEU A 483 0.86 18.79 -13.72
N LYS A 484 0.82 18.91 -15.06
CA LYS A 484 1.96 19.41 -15.84
C LYS A 484 2.39 20.80 -15.40
N ARG A 485 1.42 21.70 -15.15
CA ARG A 485 1.70 23.05 -14.69
C ARG A 485 2.28 23.07 -13.27
N VAL A 486 1.81 22.22 -12.36
CA VAL A 486 2.39 22.06 -11.01
C VAL A 486 3.84 21.56 -11.10
N LEU A 487 4.12 20.56 -11.94
CA LEU A 487 5.48 20.06 -12.17
C LEU A 487 6.41 21.13 -12.78
N GLU A 488 5.87 21.99 -13.65
CA GLU A 488 6.60 23.12 -14.21
C GLU A 488 6.97 24.17 -13.15
N ILE A 489 6.06 24.45 -12.21
CA ILE A 489 6.35 25.34 -11.05
C ILE A 489 7.47 24.72 -10.19
N ILE A 490 7.40 23.42 -9.92
CA ILE A 490 8.44 22.69 -9.18
C ILE A 490 9.78 22.77 -9.93
N LEU A 491 9.79 22.55 -11.24
CA LEU A 491 10.99 22.65 -12.06
C LEU A 491 11.60 24.05 -12.01
N ALA A 492 10.77 25.11 -12.12
CA ALA A 492 11.22 26.49 -12.06
C ALA A 492 11.84 26.83 -10.70
N LEU A 493 11.20 26.46 -9.59
CA LEU A 493 11.72 26.67 -8.25
C LEU A 493 13.00 25.86 -8.00
N GLY A 494 13.02 24.59 -8.40
CA GLY A 494 14.17 23.71 -8.29
C GLY A 494 15.37 24.22 -9.09
N ASN A 495 15.15 24.71 -10.32
CA ASN A 495 16.19 25.35 -11.12
C ASN A 495 16.68 26.64 -10.48
N TYR A 496 15.78 27.49 -10.00
CA TYR A 496 16.18 28.73 -9.32
C TYR A 496 17.10 28.46 -8.12
N MET A 497 16.77 27.44 -7.31
CA MET A 497 17.58 27.03 -6.15
C MET A 497 18.94 26.42 -6.55
N ASN A 498 19.00 25.66 -7.65
CA ASN A 498 20.18 24.86 -8.00
C ASN A 498 21.09 25.48 -9.08
N SER A 499 20.64 26.50 -9.81
CA SER A 499 21.34 27.06 -10.97
C SER A 499 22.78 27.49 -10.68
N SER A 500 23.05 28.01 -9.49
CA SER A 500 24.37 28.55 -9.13
C SER A 500 25.44 27.48 -8.86
N ARG A 501 25.05 26.26 -8.47
CA ARG A 501 25.99 25.19 -8.09
C ARG A 501 25.92 23.94 -8.96
N ARG A 502 24.74 23.61 -9.47
CA ARG A 502 24.46 22.35 -10.19
C ARG A 502 23.97 22.59 -11.62
N GLY A 503 23.84 23.85 -12.04
CA GLY A 503 23.32 24.23 -13.34
C GLY A 503 21.79 24.13 -13.42
N SER A 504 21.25 24.31 -14.63
CA SER A 504 19.82 24.25 -14.93
C SER A 504 19.50 22.94 -15.66
N VAL A 505 18.35 22.34 -15.33
CA VAL A 505 17.85 21.10 -15.93
C VAL A 505 16.50 21.30 -16.61
N TYR A 506 16.19 20.47 -17.60
CA TYR A 506 14.91 20.52 -18.34
C TYR A 506 13.81 19.64 -17.73
N GLY A 507 14.14 18.83 -16.73
CA GLY A 507 13.21 17.92 -16.07
C GLY A 507 13.89 17.18 -14.92
N PHE A 508 13.09 16.47 -14.13
CA PHE A 508 13.55 15.68 -12.98
C PHE A 508 12.86 14.33 -12.95
N LYS A 509 13.46 13.36 -12.26
CA LYS A 509 12.89 12.03 -12.05
C LYS A 509 11.78 12.08 -11.00
N LEU A 510 10.75 11.25 -11.15
CA LEU A 510 9.53 11.34 -10.34
C LEU A 510 9.78 11.19 -8.84
N GLN A 511 10.79 10.41 -8.45
CA GLN A 511 11.22 10.24 -7.05
C GLN A 511 11.61 11.57 -6.38
N SER A 512 11.95 12.61 -7.15
CA SER A 512 12.28 13.94 -6.61
C SER A 512 11.09 14.64 -5.94
N LEU A 513 9.84 14.20 -6.20
CA LEU A 513 8.66 14.73 -5.51
C LEU A 513 8.70 14.44 -4.00
N ASP A 514 9.27 13.33 -3.57
CA ASP A 514 9.41 12.99 -2.15
C ASP A 514 10.34 13.99 -1.43
N LEU A 515 11.35 14.54 -2.12
CA LEU A 515 12.33 15.48 -1.55
C LEU A 515 11.75 16.87 -1.24
N LEU A 516 10.56 17.18 -1.77
CA LEU A 516 9.87 18.44 -1.50
C LEU A 516 9.39 18.55 -0.04
N LEU A 517 9.17 17.40 0.61
CA LEU A 517 8.82 17.33 2.04
C LEU A 517 10.05 17.55 2.93
N ASP A 518 11.21 17.10 2.48
CA ASP A 518 12.47 17.17 3.26
C ASP A 518 13.10 18.56 3.23
N THR A 519 12.90 19.29 2.13
CA THR A 519 13.50 20.61 1.94
C THR A 519 12.74 21.65 2.78
N LYS A 520 13.36 22.13 3.86
CA LYS A 520 12.74 23.09 4.80
C LYS A 520 13.22 24.52 4.58
N SER A 521 12.40 25.48 5.01
CA SER A 521 12.80 26.88 5.14
C SER A 521 13.93 27.07 6.17
N THR A 522 14.62 28.20 6.11
CA THR A 522 15.71 28.53 7.05
C THR A 522 15.28 28.49 8.52
N ASP A 523 14.04 28.91 8.81
CA ASP A 523 13.45 28.89 10.15
C ASP A 523 12.80 27.53 10.51
N ARG A 524 12.84 26.56 9.60
CA ARG A 524 12.23 25.22 9.72
C ARG A 524 10.72 25.21 10.01
N LYS A 525 10.03 26.33 9.79
CA LYS A 525 8.58 26.46 10.05
C LYS A 525 7.69 26.00 8.90
N MET A 526 8.25 25.73 7.73
CA MET A 526 7.53 25.20 6.57
C MET A 526 8.47 24.40 5.67
N THR A 527 7.90 23.56 4.81
CA THR A 527 8.65 22.83 3.76
C THR A 527 8.51 23.52 2.41
N LEU A 528 9.31 23.12 1.43
CA LEU A 528 9.19 23.62 0.06
C LEU A 528 7.81 23.30 -0.53
N LEU A 529 7.23 22.15 -0.18
CA LEU A 529 5.87 21.79 -0.58
C LEU A 529 4.81 22.77 -0.02
N HIS A 530 4.94 23.18 1.24
CA HIS A 530 4.06 24.21 1.83
C HIS A 530 4.17 25.53 1.07
N TYR A 531 5.39 25.93 0.73
CA TYR A 531 5.61 27.16 -0.04
C TYR A 531 5.01 27.07 -1.46
N ILE A 532 5.16 25.92 -2.13
CA ILE A 532 4.52 25.66 -3.43
C ILE A 532 2.99 25.74 -3.31
N ALA A 533 2.40 25.14 -2.27
CA ALA A 533 0.96 25.19 -2.02
C ALA A 533 0.46 26.63 -1.84
N LEU A 534 1.20 27.49 -1.13
CA LEU A 534 0.90 28.92 -1.00
C LEU A 534 0.93 29.63 -2.36
N ILE A 535 2.01 29.47 -3.13
CA ILE A 535 2.14 30.09 -4.47
C ILE A 535 1.00 29.64 -5.38
N VAL A 536 0.69 28.35 -5.38
CA VAL A 536 -0.41 27.80 -6.18
C VAL A 536 -1.72 28.47 -5.78
N LYS A 537 -2.03 28.54 -4.47
CA LYS A 537 -3.28 29.16 -4.00
C LYS A 537 -3.37 30.66 -4.35
N GLU A 538 -2.27 31.40 -4.23
CA GLU A 538 -2.25 32.86 -4.44
C GLU A 538 -2.18 33.28 -5.91
N LYS A 539 -1.38 32.58 -6.73
CA LYS A 539 -1.09 32.98 -8.12
C LYS A 539 -1.74 32.09 -9.16
N TYR A 540 -2.08 30.85 -8.82
CA TYR A 540 -2.59 29.83 -9.75
C TYR A 540 -3.75 29.05 -9.13
N SER A 541 -4.77 29.77 -8.66
CA SER A 541 -5.89 29.20 -7.89
C SER A 541 -6.62 28.04 -8.61
N ASP A 542 -6.59 28.03 -9.95
CA ASP A 542 -7.10 26.98 -10.81
C ASP A 542 -6.37 25.63 -10.67
N LEU A 543 -5.11 25.66 -10.21
CA LEU A 543 -4.28 24.48 -9.96
C LEU A 543 -4.44 23.93 -8.54
N ALA A 544 -5.10 24.63 -7.62
CA ALA A 544 -5.23 24.21 -6.22
C ALA A 544 -5.94 22.84 -6.07
N ASN A 545 -6.75 22.45 -7.07
CA ASN A 545 -7.46 21.19 -7.15
C ASN A 545 -6.96 20.28 -8.29
N PHE A 546 -5.68 20.39 -8.69
CA PHE A 546 -5.11 19.56 -9.76
C PHE A 546 -5.30 18.06 -9.53
N TYR A 547 -5.30 17.62 -8.28
CA TYR A 547 -5.47 16.22 -7.90
C TYR A 547 -6.85 15.66 -8.23
N ASN A 548 -7.86 16.50 -8.48
CA ASN A 548 -9.19 16.04 -8.93
C ASN A 548 -9.19 15.56 -10.37
N GLU A 549 -8.16 15.88 -11.17
CA GLU A 549 -8.00 15.36 -12.53
C GLU A 549 -7.34 13.98 -12.53
N LEU A 550 -6.79 13.52 -11.40
CA LEU A 550 -6.08 12.24 -11.28
C LEU A 550 -7.00 11.22 -10.62
N HIS A 551 -7.51 10.28 -11.41
CA HIS A 551 -8.51 9.31 -10.97
C HIS A 551 -7.87 7.94 -10.71
N PHE A 552 -8.31 7.25 -9.65
CA PHE A 552 -7.97 5.85 -9.34
C PHE A 552 -6.46 5.54 -9.23
N VAL A 553 -5.63 6.55 -8.99
CA VAL A 553 -4.18 6.37 -8.80
C VAL A 553 -3.84 5.50 -7.60
N ASP A 554 -4.65 5.55 -6.56
CA ASP A 554 -4.59 4.70 -5.36
C ASP A 554 -4.97 3.25 -5.67
N LYS A 555 -6.08 3.03 -6.39
CA LYS A 555 -6.51 1.67 -6.81
C LYS A 555 -5.49 1.06 -7.77
N ALA A 556 -5.00 1.83 -8.74
CA ALA A 556 -3.98 1.41 -9.70
C ALA A 556 -2.63 1.08 -9.03
N ALA A 557 -2.28 1.73 -7.93
CA ALA A 557 -1.07 1.42 -7.16
C ALA A 557 -1.11 0.02 -6.51
N ALA A 558 -2.29 -0.52 -6.21
CA ALA A 558 -2.43 -1.85 -5.63
C ALA A 558 -2.42 -2.99 -6.68
N VAL A 559 -2.50 -2.66 -7.97
CA VAL A 559 -2.64 -3.64 -9.05
C VAL A 559 -1.28 -4.20 -9.48
N SER A 560 -1.19 -5.54 -9.53
CA SER A 560 -0.08 -6.24 -10.19
C SER A 560 -0.42 -6.48 -11.66
N LEU A 561 -0.06 -5.52 -12.53
CA LEU A 561 -0.40 -5.60 -13.96
C LEU A 561 0.17 -6.86 -14.63
N GLU A 562 1.37 -7.32 -14.26
CA GLU A 562 1.96 -8.53 -14.81
C GLU A 562 1.10 -9.78 -14.54
N ASN A 563 0.61 -9.93 -13.30
CA ASN A 563 -0.27 -11.04 -12.93
C ASN A 563 -1.61 -10.95 -13.65
N VAL A 564 -2.19 -9.74 -13.72
CA VAL A 564 -3.45 -9.52 -14.45
C VAL A 564 -3.31 -9.90 -15.93
N LEU A 565 -2.21 -9.53 -16.59
CA LEU A 565 -1.97 -9.91 -17.99
C LEU A 565 -1.74 -11.43 -18.15
N LEU A 566 -1.10 -12.09 -17.17
CA LEU A 566 -0.97 -13.55 -17.13
C LEU A 566 -2.34 -14.22 -17.03
N ASP A 567 -3.18 -13.79 -16.10
CA ASP A 567 -4.52 -14.35 -15.88
C ASP A 567 -5.42 -14.17 -17.10
N VAL A 568 -5.36 -13.01 -17.77
CA VAL A 568 -6.09 -12.78 -19.04
C VAL A 568 -5.61 -13.73 -20.15
N ARG A 569 -4.31 -14.06 -20.21
CA ARG A 569 -3.80 -15.06 -21.16
C ARG A 569 -4.27 -16.47 -20.81
N GLU A 570 -4.32 -16.83 -19.54
CA GLU A 570 -4.88 -18.11 -19.09
C GLU A 570 -6.38 -18.21 -19.38
N LEU A 571 -7.14 -17.11 -19.24
CA LEU A 571 -8.53 -17.05 -19.68
C LEU A 571 -8.68 -17.34 -21.18
N GLY A 572 -7.78 -16.78 -22.00
CA GLY A 572 -7.72 -17.06 -23.44
C GLY A 572 -7.48 -18.54 -23.72
N LYS A 573 -6.49 -19.16 -23.07
CA LYS A 573 -6.19 -20.59 -23.22
C LYS A 573 -7.34 -21.50 -22.78
N GLY A 574 -8.04 -21.13 -21.70
CA GLY A 574 -9.23 -21.86 -21.22
C GLY A 574 -10.37 -21.82 -22.24
N MET A 575 -10.62 -20.66 -22.85
CA MET A 575 -11.60 -20.53 -23.94
C MET A 575 -11.20 -21.31 -25.21
N ASP A 576 -9.90 -21.32 -25.55
CA ASP A 576 -9.39 -22.16 -26.65
C ASP A 576 -9.60 -23.65 -26.39
N LEU A 577 -9.43 -24.09 -25.14
CA LEU A 577 -9.70 -25.46 -24.74
C LEU A 577 -11.18 -25.82 -24.94
N ILE A 578 -12.10 -24.92 -24.58
CA ILE A 578 -13.55 -25.13 -24.81
C ILE A 578 -13.86 -25.19 -26.31
N ARG A 579 -13.31 -24.26 -27.11
CA ARG A 579 -13.49 -24.27 -28.58
C ARG A 579 -13.03 -25.59 -29.19
N LYS A 580 -11.88 -26.10 -28.74
CA LYS A 580 -11.34 -27.40 -29.17
C LYS A 580 -12.25 -28.56 -28.75
N GLU A 581 -12.83 -28.52 -27.54
CA GLU A 581 -13.78 -29.53 -27.07
C GLU A 581 -15.07 -29.54 -27.91
N CYS A 582 -15.66 -28.36 -28.13
CA CYS A 582 -16.85 -28.18 -28.95
C CYS A 582 -16.67 -28.57 -30.42
N SER A 583 -15.42 -28.50 -30.92
CA SER A 583 -15.10 -28.92 -32.29
C SER A 583 -15.06 -30.44 -32.44
N LEU A 584 -14.75 -31.16 -31.36
CA LEU A 584 -14.66 -32.62 -31.35
C LEU A 584 -16.01 -33.28 -31.00
N HIS A 585 -16.79 -32.66 -30.11
CA HIS A 585 -18.09 -33.16 -29.68
C HIS A 585 -19.12 -32.03 -29.61
N ASP A 586 -20.35 -32.32 -30.05
CA ASP A 586 -21.42 -31.34 -29.98
C ASP A 586 -22.00 -31.25 -28.56
N HIS A 587 -21.68 -30.16 -27.86
CA HIS A 587 -22.16 -29.88 -26.51
C HIS A 587 -22.93 -28.55 -26.49
N PRO A 588 -24.28 -28.56 -26.43
CA PRO A 588 -25.09 -27.34 -26.52
C PRO A 588 -24.82 -26.37 -25.37
N VAL A 589 -24.53 -26.88 -24.16
CA VAL A 589 -24.19 -26.06 -22.98
C VAL A 589 -22.92 -25.25 -23.22
N LEU A 590 -21.86 -25.89 -23.73
CA LEU A 590 -20.59 -25.22 -24.02
C LEU A 590 -20.72 -24.24 -25.19
N LYS A 591 -21.51 -24.55 -26.22
CA LYS A 591 -21.81 -23.61 -27.31
C LYS A 591 -22.54 -22.37 -26.80
N GLY A 592 -23.52 -22.53 -25.91
CA GLY A 592 -24.21 -21.41 -25.26
C GLY A 592 -23.26 -20.54 -24.44
N PHE A 593 -22.38 -21.17 -23.67
CA PHE A 593 -21.35 -20.47 -22.90
C PHE A 593 -20.35 -19.72 -23.79
N LEU A 594 -19.89 -20.31 -24.89
CA LEU A 594 -18.99 -19.64 -25.85
C LEU A 594 -19.64 -18.37 -26.41
N HIS A 595 -20.92 -18.43 -26.81
CA HIS A 595 -21.63 -17.26 -27.35
C HIS A 595 -21.75 -16.11 -26.35
N SER A 596 -21.96 -16.39 -25.06
CA SER A 596 -22.03 -15.35 -24.03
C SER A 596 -20.65 -14.85 -23.59
N SER A 597 -19.64 -15.73 -23.58
CA SER A 597 -18.34 -15.48 -22.95
C SER A 597 -17.27 -14.98 -23.92
N ASP A 598 -17.33 -15.34 -25.21
CA ASP A 598 -16.44 -14.81 -26.25
C ASP A 598 -16.41 -13.26 -26.29
N PRO A 599 -17.55 -12.53 -26.32
CA PRO A 599 -17.51 -11.07 -26.33
C PRO A 599 -16.94 -10.49 -25.03
N GLN A 600 -17.13 -11.17 -23.89
CA GLN A 600 -16.56 -10.75 -22.61
C GLN A 600 -15.04 -10.94 -22.60
N LEU A 601 -14.56 -12.10 -23.07
CA LEU A 601 -13.12 -12.36 -23.20
C LEU A 601 -12.46 -11.37 -24.17
N ASP A 602 -13.06 -11.14 -25.34
CA ASP A 602 -12.56 -10.18 -26.33
C ASP A 602 -12.46 -8.77 -25.74
N LYS A 603 -13.44 -8.36 -24.95
CA LYS A 603 -13.41 -7.07 -24.25
C LYS A 603 -12.26 -7.03 -23.25
N VAL A 604 -12.14 -8.03 -22.38
CA VAL A 604 -11.07 -8.10 -21.37
C VAL A 604 -9.68 -8.14 -22.01
N GLN A 605 -9.49 -8.86 -23.12
CA GLN A 605 -8.23 -8.90 -23.85
C GLN A 605 -7.87 -7.55 -24.49
N LYS A 606 -8.86 -6.86 -25.07
CA LYS A 606 -8.67 -5.49 -25.61
C LYS A 606 -8.35 -4.50 -24.50
N ASP A 607 -9.05 -4.60 -23.37
CA ASP A 607 -8.81 -3.75 -22.20
C ASP A 607 -7.44 -4.03 -21.59
N ALA A 608 -7.01 -5.29 -21.51
CA ALA A 608 -5.68 -5.69 -21.05
C ALA A 608 -4.56 -5.09 -21.91
N LYS A 609 -4.68 -5.19 -23.24
CA LYS A 609 -3.75 -4.56 -24.17
C LYS A 609 -3.74 -3.04 -24.03
N THR A 610 -4.92 -2.43 -23.89
CA THR A 610 -5.04 -0.97 -23.71
C THR A 610 -4.42 -0.52 -22.39
N ALA A 611 -4.60 -1.29 -21.31
CA ALA A 611 -4.00 -1.02 -20.00
C ALA A 611 -2.47 -1.10 -20.05
N GLU A 612 -1.93 -2.14 -20.70
CA GLU A 612 -0.49 -2.29 -20.91
C GLU A 612 0.10 -1.14 -21.73
N GLU A 613 -0.52 -0.79 -22.86
CA GLU A 613 -0.11 0.34 -23.70
C GLU A 613 -0.18 1.67 -22.94
N ALA A 614 -1.30 1.95 -22.27
CA ALA A 614 -1.51 3.19 -21.53
C ALA A 614 -0.51 3.34 -20.36
N PHE A 615 -0.25 2.25 -19.63
CA PHE A 615 0.72 2.25 -18.54
C PHE A 615 2.15 2.45 -19.05
N ASN A 616 2.55 1.71 -20.09
CA ASN A 616 3.88 1.85 -20.69
C ASN A 616 4.11 3.29 -21.18
N ASP A 617 3.09 3.86 -21.82
CA ASP A 617 3.09 5.22 -22.31
C ASP A 617 3.27 6.26 -21.20
N VAL A 618 2.53 6.16 -20.09
CA VAL A 618 2.63 7.14 -18.99
C VAL A 618 3.98 7.01 -18.28
N VAL A 619 4.47 5.79 -18.04
CA VAL A 619 5.77 5.57 -17.39
C VAL A 619 6.90 6.18 -18.24
N ASN A 620 6.88 5.93 -19.55
CA ASN A 620 7.84 6.52 -20.48
C ASN A 620 7.69 8.05 -20.57
N TYR A 621 6.46 8.58 -20.49
CA TYR A 621 6.18 10.01 -20.51
C TYR A 621 6.82 10.75 -19.33
N PHE A 622 6.85 10.14 -18.15
CA PHE A 622 7.54 10.68 -16.96
C PHE A 622 9.04 10.30 -16.91
N GLY A 623 9.57 9.71 -17.98
CA GLY A 623 10.99 9.40 -18.15
C GLY A 623 11.46 8.17 -17.36
N GLU A 624 10.57 7.32 -16.89
CA GLU A 624 10.88 6.04 -16.26
C GLU A 624 10.82 4.88 -17.26
N SER A 625 11.27 3.69 -16.86
CA SER A 625 11.26 2.50 -17.72
C SER A 625 10.11 1.59 -17.31
N ALA A 626 9.17 1.37 -18.22
CA ALA A 626 8.03 0.48 -17.99
C ALA A 626 8.42 -0.98 -17.76
N LYS A 627 9.61 -1.40 -18.20
CA LYS A 627 10.14 -2.75 -17.96
C LYS A 627 10.59 -3.00 -16.53
N THR A 628 10.94 -1.94 -15.81
CA THR A 628 11.53 -2.04 -14.46
C THR A 628 10.63 -1.45 -13.39
N THR A 629 9.56 -0.76 -13.79
CA THR A 629 8.72 0.04 -12.90
C THR A 629 7.28 -0.44 -13.01
N PRO A 630 6.82 -1.29 -12.08
CA PRO A 630 5.43 -1.72 -12.05
C PRO A 630 4.51 -0.61 -11.51
N PRO A 631 3.18 -0.72 -11.70
CA PRO A 631 2.20 0.23 -11.15
C PRO A 631 2.36 0.48 -9.64
N SER A 632 2.71 -0.58 -8.89
CA SER A 632 2.95 -0.56 -7.45
C SER A 632 4.17 0.22 -6.99
N VAL A 633 4.99 0.70 -7.93
CA VAL A 633 6.11 1.63 -7.65
C VAL A 633 5.82 2.99 -8.25
N PHE A 634 5.24 3.03 -9.45
CA PHE A 634 4.98 4.28 -10.18
C PHE A 634 3.87 5.13 -9.55
N PHE A 635 2.66 4.58 -9.39
CA PHE A 635 1.51 5.35 -8.89
C PHE A 635 1.63 5.82 -7.43
N PRO A 636 2.23 5.07 -6.49
CA PRO A 636 2.43 5.54 -5.12
C PRO A 636 3.19 6.86 -4.99
N VAL A 637 4.02 7.23 -5.97
CA VAL A 637 4.70 8.53 -5.96
C VAL A 637 3.67 9.66 -6.06
N PHE A 638 2.69 9.56 -6.95
CA PHE A 638 1.60 10.52 -7.06
C PHE A 638 0.69 10.48 -5.84
N VAL A 639 0.34 9.29 -5.34
CA VAL A 639 -0.51 9.15 -4.14
C VAL A 639 0.10 9.85 -2.94
N ARG A 640 1.40 9.63 -2.67
CA ARG A 640 2.13 10.29 -1.58
C ARG A 640 2.22 11.80 -1.81
N PHE A 641 2.53 12.24 -3.03
CA PHE A 641 2.61 13.65 -3.37
C PHE A 641 1.26 14.38 -3.18
N ILE A 642 0.16 13.80 -3.65
CA ILE A 642 -1.19 14.37 -3.51
C ILE A 642 -1.58 14.46 -2.04
N ARG A 643 -1.34 13.40 -1.26
CA ARG A 643 -1.63 13.40 0.18
C ARG A 643 -0.83 14.49 0.90
N ALA A 644 0.48 14.53 0.68
CA ALA A 644 1.35 15.54 1.26
C ALA A 644 0.99 16.96 0.83
N TYR A 645 0.52 17.14 -0.41
CA TYR A 645 0.05 18.44 -0.89
C TYR A 645 -1.23 18.87 -0.18
N LYS A 646 -2.21 17.98 -0.02
CA LYS A 646 -3.46 18.27 0.71
C LYS A 646 -3.18 18.65 2.16
N GLU A 647 -2.34 17.87 2.84
CA GLU A 647 -1.87 18.17 4.20
C GLU A 647 -1.20 19.55 4.26
N ALA A 648 -0.30 19.87 3.33
CA ALA A 648 0.36 21.16 3.28
C ALA A 648 -0.60 22.34 3.02
N VAL A 649 -1.67 22.15 2.23
CA VAL A 649 -2.71 23.18 2.06
C VAL A 649 -3.46 23.42 3.36
N GLU A 650 -3.84 22.35 4.06
CA GLU A 650 -4.56 22.44 5.34
C GLU A 650 -3.70 23.11 6.42
N ASP A 651 -2.45 22.69 6.58
CA ASP A 651 -1.50 23.27 7.53
C ASP A 651 -1.29 24.77 7.26
N ASN A 652 -1.19 25.17 5.99
CA ASN A 652 -1.09 26.58 5.61
C ASN A 652 -2.35 27.38 5.95
N GLU A 653 -3.54 26.80 5.76
CA GLU A 653 -4.80 27.45 6.14
C GLU A 653 -4.94 27.61 7.65
N GLN A 654 -4.59 26.58 8.42
CA GLN A 654 -4.59 26.63 9.88
C GLN A 654 -3.61 27.69 10.38
N LYS A 655 -2.40 27.72 9.83
CA LYS A 655 -1.37 28.72 10.18
C LYS A 655 -1.84 30.14 9.86
N LYS A 656 -2.45 30.36 8.70
CA LYS A 656 -3.01 31.67 8.34
C LYS A 656 -4.12 32.10 9.31
N LYS A 657 -5.04 31.20 9.67
CA LYS A 657 -6.08 31.48 10.67
C LYS A 657 -5.49 31.81 12.04
N GLN A 658 -4.46 31.09 12.47
CA GLN A 658 -3.77 31.37 13.74
C GLN A 658 -3.07 32.73 13.72
N GLU A 659 -2.41 33.09 12.61
CA GLU A 659 -1.76 34.40 12.44
C GLU A 659 -2.80 35.54 12.43
N GLU A 660 -3.94 35.37 11.76
CA GLU A 660 -5.05 36.32 11.76
C GLU A 660 -5.67 36.48 13.15
N ALA A 661 -5.94 35.38 13.86
CA ALA A 661 -6.47 35.41 15.22
C ALA A 661 -5.49 36.04 16.22
N MET A 662 -4.18 35.78 16.08
CA MET A 662 -3.16 36.43 16.89
C MET A 662 -3.08 37.93 16.60
N ARG A 663 -3.18 38.33 15.32
CA ARG A 663 -3.21 39.74 14.92
C ARG A 663 -4.46 40.45 15.45
N GLU A 664 -5.61 39.80 15.40
CA GLU A 664 -6.85 40.33 15.96
C GLU A 664 -6.77 40.47 17.48
N LYS A 665 -6.21 39.49 18.19
CA LYS A 665 -5.95 39.59 19.63
C LYS A 665 -5.02 40.75 19.99
N LEU A 666 -3.96 40.97 19.21
CA LEU A 666 -3.04 42.09 19.40
C LEU A 666 -3.77 43.43 19.16
N LEU A 667 -4.53 43.56 18.09
CA LEU A 667 -5.32 44.76 17.81
C LEU A 667 -6.38 45.02 18.89
N ALA A 668 -7.06 43.97 19.38
CA ALA A 668 -8.01 44.08 20.48
C ALA A 668 -7.32 44.46 21.81
N GLN A 669 -6.09 43.99 22.03
CA GLN A 669 -5.29 44.37 23.20
C GLN A 669 -4.80 45.82 23.10
N GLU A 670 -4.40 46.29 21.92
CA GLU A 670 -4.08 47.70 21.67
C GLU A 670 -5.30 48.60 21.84
N ALA A 671 -6.47 48.22 21.30
CA ALA A 671 -7.72 48.95 21.51
C ALA A 671 -8.11 49.04 23.00
N LYS A 672 -7.99 47.93 23.74
CA LYS A 672 -8.21 47.92 25.20
C LYS A 672 -7.21 48.79 25.97
N GLN A 673 -5.97 48.95 25.47
CA GLN A 673 -4.98 49.86 26.07
C GLN A 673 -5.21 51.33 25.71
N GLN A 674 -5.91 51.62 24.62
CA GLN A 674 -6.30 52.98 24.22
C GLN A 674 -7.64 53.44 24.82
N ASP A 675 -8.40 52.56 25.48
CA ASP A 675 -9.63 52.95 26.16
C ASP A 675 -9.34 53.99 27.27
N PRO A 676 -9.97 55.18 27.22
CA PRO A 676 -9.71 56.26 28.18
C PRO A 676 -9.96 55.87 29.64
N LYS A 677 -10.87 54.92 29.91
CA LYS A 677 -11.09 54.40 31.29
C LYS A 677 -9.90 53.58 31.78
N VAL A 678 -9.31 52.75 30.92
CA VAL A 678 -8.15 51.91 31.24
C VAL A 678 -6.88 52.78 31.35
N GLN A 679 -6.71 53.79 30.49
CA GLN A 679 -5.61 54.76 30.62
C GLN A 679 -5.71 55.60 31.90
N ALA A 680 -6.92 56.02 32.29
CA ALA A 680 -7.14 56.72 33.55
C ALA A 680 -6.80 55.83 34.76
N GLN A 681 -7.17 54.55 34.73
CA GLN A 681 -6.84 53.59 35.78
C GLN A 681 -5.33 53.30 35.86
N LYS A 682 -4.65 53.19 34.71
CA LYS A 682 -3.18 53.03 34.63
C LYS A 682 -2.44 54.27 35.18
N LYS A 683 -2.90 55.48 34.83
CA LYS A 683 -2.38 56.73 35.41
C LYS A 683 -2.60 56.82 36.92
N ARG A 684 -3.77 56.37 37.40
CA ARG A 684 -4.10 56.35 38.83
C ARG A 684 -3.22 55.36 39.60
N GLN A 685 -2.96 54.18 39.04
CA GLN A 685 -2.02 53.20 39.60
C GLN A 685 -0.58 53.71 39.60
N GLN A 686 -0.11 54.32 38.51
CA GLN A 686 1.22 54.96 38.47
C GLN A 686 1.34 56.10 39.48
N GLN A 687 0.29 56.90 39.68
CA GLN A 687 0.26 57.88 40.76
C GLN A 687 0.33 57.20 42.14
N GLN A 688 -0.39 56.08 42.34
CA GLN A 688 -0.37 55.35 43.61
C GLN A 688 1.00 54.75 43.91
N GLU A 689 1.69 54.20 42.90
CA GLU A 689 3.07 53.70 43.02
C GLU A 689 4.07 54.83 43.25
N LEU A 690 3.93 55.97 42.56
CA LEU A 690 4.77 57.14 42.81
C LEU A 690 4.54 57.69 44.21
N ILE A 691 3.30 57.70 44.70
CA ILE A 691 2.96 58.06 46.09
C ILE A 691 3.55 57.07 47.07
N LEU A 692 3.52 55.76 46.79
CA LEU A 692 4.15 54.74 47.61
C LEU A 692 5.67 54.89 47.64
N GLU A 693 6.31 55.18 46.50
CA GLU A 693 7.74 55.42 46.38
C GLU A 693 8.16 56.73 47.08
N LEU A 694 7.35 57.79 46.96
CA LEU A 694 7.52 59.06 47.68
C LEU A 694 7.30 58.87 49.18
N ARG A 695 6.34 58.05 49.61
CA ARG A 695 6.16 57.66 51.03
C ARG A 695 7.32 56.82 51.54
N LYS A 696 7.89 55.94 50.70
CA LYS A 696 9.09 55.17 51.04
C LYS A 696 10.33 56.07 51.18
N ARG A 697 10.40 57.14 50.38
CA ARG A 697 11.43 58.19 50.52
C ARG A 697 11.18 59.11 51.72
N GLN A 698 9.94 59.53 51.98
CA GLN A 698 9.58 60.34 53.15
C GLN A 698 9.70 59.56 54.48
N ALA A 699 9.45 58.25 54.49
CA ALA A 699 9.72 57.38 55.64
C ALA A 699 11.23 57.25 55.93
N LYS A 700 12.10 57.64 54.99
CA LYS A 700 13.54 57.74 55.19
C LYS A 700 13.99 59.10 55.78
N ASP A 701 13.12 60.11 55.75
CA ASP A 701 13.40 61.52 56.12
C ASP A 701 12.55 62.07 57.30
N HIS A 702 11.87 61.20 58.06
CA HIS A 702 11.23 61.60 59.33
C HIS A 702 11.75 60.77 60.51
N ARG A 703 12.85 61.25 61.11
CA ARG A 703 13.15 61.01 62.53
C ARG A 703 12.20 61.87 63.37
N PRO A 704 11.52 61.32 64.40
CA PRO A 704 10.92 62.13 65.45
C PRO A 704 12.03 62.63 66.39
N VAL A 705 12.01 63.92 66.68
CA VAL A 705 12.75 64.53 67.80
C VAL A 705 11.99 64.20 69.08
N TYR A 706 12.63 63.49 70.02
CA TYR A 706 12.24 63.47 71.43
C TYR A 706 13.48 63.65 72.29
N GLU A 707 13.39 64.59 73.21
CA GLU A 707 14.41 64.97 74.19
C GLU A 707 14.69 63.84 75.19
N GLY A 708 15.97 63.73 75.59
CA GLY A 708 16.30 63.60 77.00
C GLY A 708 16.60 62.20 77.56
N LYS A 709 17.91 61.95 77.67
CA LYS A 709 18.62 61.37 78.84
C LYS A 709 18.81 59.85 78.96
N ASP A 710 20.10 59.52 78.94
CA ASP A 710 20.83 58.62 79.83
C ASP A 710 20.57 57.11 79.79
N GLY A 711 21.55 56.42 79.19
CA GLY A 711 21.73 54.96 79.33
C GLY A 711 23.13 54.48 78.91
N THR A 712 23.86 55.24 78.08
CA THR A 712 25.16 54.80 77.55
C THR A 712 26.31 54.86 78.57
N ILE A 713 26.10 55.48 79.74
CA ILE A 713 27.10 55.48 80.83
C ILE A 713 27.10 54.15 81.60
N GLU A 714 25.97 53.44 81.68
CA GLU A 714 25.87 52.12 82.36
C GLU A 714 26.56 51.00 81.54
N ASP A 715 26.48 51.07 80.21
CA ASP A 715 27.13 50.09 79.32
C ASP A 715 28.65 50.26 79.29
N ILE A 716 29.16 51.50 79.42
CA ILE A 716 30.61 51.78 79.49
C ILE A 716 31.19 51.38 80.85
N ILE A 717 30.41 51.45 81.94
CA ILE A 717 30.84 51.02 83.29
C ILE A 717 30.89 49.49 83.41
N THR A 718 30.07 48.77 82.61
CA THR A 718 30.06 47.30 82.60
C THR A 718 31.24 46.73 81.82
N ASP A 719 31.64 47.36 80.72
CA ASP A 719 32.82 46.96 79.92
C ASP A 719 34.16 47.35 80.57
N LEU A 720 34.21 48.42 81.37
CA LEU A 720 35.42 48.81 82.12
C LEU A 720 35.66 47.99 83.40
N ARG A 721 34.72 47.11 83.80
CA ARG A 721 34.94 46.13 84.87
C ARG A 721 35.54 44.81 84.39
N SER A 722 35.50 44.52 83.09
CA SER A 722 35.80 43.16 82.62
C SER A 722 37.27 42.91 82.29
N GLN A 723 38.10 43.87 81.84
CA GLN A 723 39.57 43.72 81.73
C GLN A 723 40.39 45.05 81.70
N PRO A 724 41.48 45.21 82.49
CA PRO A 724 42.43 46.32 82.34
C PRO A 724 43.58 45.99 81.35
N PHE A 725 43.79 46.90 80.40
CA PHE A 725 44.99 47.23 79.59
C PHE A 725 46.13 46.22 79.40
N LEU A 726 46.57 46.05 78.14
CA LEU A 726 47.97 46.28 77.70
C LEU A 726 48.12 46.37 76.17
N ARG A 727 48.52 47.57 75.72
CA ARG A 727 49.47 47.96 74.64
C ARG A 727 49.91 46.89 73.61
N ALA A 728 49.66 47.17 72.33
CA ALA A 728 50.68 47.22 71.25
C ALA A 728 50.00 47.51 69.89
N ASP A 729 50.56 48.49 69.16
CA ASP A 729 50.90 48.50 67.73
C ASP A 729 50.21 47.52 66.78
N ALA A 730 49.99 47.78 65.51
CA ALA A 730 50.07 48.92 64.59
C ALA A 730 49.79 48.27 63.21
N LEU A 731 49.58 49.08 62.17
CA LEU A 731 49.74 48.69 60.75
C LEU A 731 48.60 47.75 60.22
N ILE A 732 48.11 47.80 58.98
CA ILE A 732 48.48 48.50 57.75
C ILE A 732 47.45 48.14 56.65
N ARG A 733 47.31 49.04 55.67
CA ARG A 733 46.89 48.86 54.25
C ARG A 733 45.45 48.41 53.95
N ASN A 734 44.66 49.22 53.23
CA ASN A 734 44.74 49.71 51.83
C ASN A 734 44.38 48.66 50.76
N GLY A 735 43.48 49.10 49.87
CA GLY A 735 43.46 48.72 48.45
C GLY A 735 42.09 48.23 47.98
N TRP A 736 41.23 49.05 47.37
CA TRP A 736 41.23 49.64 46.00
C TRP A 736 40.69 48.74 44.87
N LYS A 737 39.89 49.41 44.03
CA LYS A 737 39.43 49.15 42.63
C LYS A 737 38.26 48.18 42.48
N ARG A 738 37.07 48.65 42.04
CA ARG A 738 36.65 49.07 40.68
C ARG A 738 36.94 47.99 39.62
N LEU A 739 35.90 47.26 39.22
CA LEU A 739 35.05 47.56 38.05
C LEU A 739 33.72 46.81 38.19
#